data_AF-A0A261FPH4-F1
#
_entry.id   AF-A0A261FPH4-F1
#
_cell.length_a   1.000
_cell.length_b   1.000
_cell.length_c   1.000
_cell.angle_alpha   90.00
_cell.angle_beta   90.00
_cell.angle_gamma   90.00
#
_symmetry.space_group_name_H-M   'P 1'
#
loop_
_entity.id
_entity.type
_entity.pdbx_description
1 polymer ?
#
loop_
_entity_poly.entity_id
_entity_poly.type
_entity_poly.pdbx_seq_one_letter_code
_entity_poly.pdbx_strand_id
1 'polypeptide(L)'
;MDMDNTSIERETLLRRTAIIQDTINGITNPTPWPTRWWAMSGDLLWTAGIANASGVDAIGVAYEPGDIVVHQHTIQGDSTRLTMGFGIMQPGDTDPSRQIANGIAQWANGAKPDVRTVEQPGAITFRIDGKALPMGWAEALARAESKPDAGPDAVRLALLQAGLERGIGEPSSWYLEDSGDDLISIDWHVNGQGLVDSYGLRHLQYSDDMGPRLETIAHSVAPAPISPPQRLDDSELMARGRQIYNRYQTSRNHNGGPDAWDITHHVARGGIIRRGERPLLDRPNDGKLEDWDTLIDRTACQLLTDGHARTREPGARAATSPTPNGRKGWPNAWVDNDAARPYTLHARDGREWDKMIIRLPAGTVIDGRRLDGWAFDLFASDAIKRQKSEGRDVNVRLRPGRGVELFQGRGEKRRSVTIDDPAKLCAAIAEARKAAKRKTPDMQAKQPPAVDTATPLSEEMRSEVIRLREQKDDHTAAFGLARYAVGNAWESVDRLQNQLIAYMDAGKYDAGLALKATKRAIDRVAVQHAQQHDVPQARSVADTRFSAEDRRAAALLLLDTLVGDHNDQDITDRRNPIRERAKDETERKETAIKEEAAATQAEPDGKTDKGDRRSLLSMLRDKAAEALSGQRHRSQEHKQKHSR
;
A
#
# COMPACT_ATOMS: atom_id res chain seq x y z
N MET A 1 -23.11 -40.03 -11.24
CA MET A 1 -22.43 -39.39 -12.39
C MET A 1 -23.06 -38.05 -12.76
N ASP A 2 -24.36 -37.86 -12.59
CA ASP A 2 -25.00 -36.57 -12.96
C ASP A 2 -24.76 -35.39 -12.00
N MET A 3 -24.53 -35.63 -10.69
CA MET A 3 -24.33 -34.52 -9.73
C MET A 3 -23.00 -33.76 -9.91
N ASP A 4 -21.93 -34.45 -10.34
CA ASP A 4 -20.62 -33.80 -10.55
C ASP A 4 -20.65 -32.91 -11.81
N ASN A 5 -21.38 -33.33 -12.84
CA ASN A 5 -21.46 -32.59 -14.10
C ASN A 5 -22.24 -31.27 -13.92
N THR A 6 -23.33 -31.29 -13.15
CA THR A 6 -24.09 -30.07 -12.82
C THR A 6 -23.29 -29.09 -11.97
N SER A 7 -22.41 -29.57 -11.09
CA SER A 7 -21.53 -28.70 -10.29
C SER A 7 -20.49 -27.98 -11.18
N ILE A 8 -19.85 -28.73 -12.08
CA ILE A 8 -18.84 -28.18 -13.00
C ILE A 8 -19.45 -27.16 -13.97
N GLU A 9 -20.64 -27.46 -14.52
CA GLU A 9 -21.38 -26.55 -15.38
C GLU A 9 -21.74 -25.24 -14.65
N ARG A 10 -22.11 -25.34 -13.38
CA ARG A 10 -22.41 -24.19 -12.53
C ARG A 10 -21.18 -23.33 -12.24
N GLU A 11 -20.06 -23.93 -11.86
CA GLU A 11 -18.80 -23.22 -11.61
C GLU A 11 -18.32 -22.50 -12.88
N THR A 12 -18.42 -23.17 -14.03
CA THR A 12 -18.10 -22.58 -15.34
C THR A 12 -18.98 -21.37 -15.64
N LEU A 13 -20.28 -21.45 -15.37
CA LEU A 13 -21.21 -20.34 -15.54
C LEU A 13 -20.88 -19.17 -14.60
N LEU A 14 -20.63 -19.43 -13.31
CA LEU A 14 -20.26 -18.43 -12.32
C LEU A 14 -19.01 -17.66 -12.73
N ARG A 15 -17.93 -18.39 -13.07
CA ARG A 15 -16.66 -17.80 -13.55
C ARG A 15 -16.88 -16.94 -14.78
N ARG A 16 -17.54 -17.49 -15.80
CA ARG A 16 -17.81 -16.77 -17.06
C ARG A 16 -18.57 -15.47 -16.82
N THR A 17 -19.64 -15.49 -16.04
CA THR A 17 -20.45 -14.31 -15.74
C THR A 17 -19.67 -13.28 -14.92
N ALA A 18 -18.84 -13.71 -13.98
CA ALA A 18 -17.99 -12.83 -13.19
C ALA A 18 -16.89 -12.15 -14.04
N ILE A 19 -16.31 -12.85 -15.02
CA ILE A 19 -15.36 -12.28 -15.99
C ILE A 19 -16.04 -11.20 -16.85
N ILE A 20 -17.27 -11.45 -17.33
CA ILE A 20 -18.04 -10.48 -18.11
C ILE A 20 -18.32 -9.22 -17.26
N GLN A 21 -18.66 -9.40 -15.98
CA GLN A 21 -18.85 -8.30 -15.05
C GLN A 21 -17.61 -7.41 -14.93
N ASP A 22 -16.43 -8.02 -14.77
CA ASP A 22 -15.15 -7.30 -14.70
C ASP A 22 -14.88 -6.47 -15.95
N THR A 23 -15.10 -7.06 -17.14
CA THR A 23 -14.86 -6.36 -18.41
C THR A 23 -15.79 -5.17 -18.58
N ILE A 24 -17.09 -5.33 -18.30
CA ILE A 24 -18.05 -4.23 -18.41
C ILE A 24 -17.73 -3.13 -17.39
N ASN A 25 -17.29 -3.49 -16.18
CA ASN A 25 -16.89 -2.54 -15.14
C ASN A 25 -15.53 -1.86 -15.40
N GLY A 26 -14.84 -2.20 -16.48
CA GLY A 26 -13.59 -1.52 -16.87
C GLY A 26 -12.33 -2.12 -16.26
N ILE A 27 -12.38 -3.31 -15.64
CA ILE A 27 -11.21 -3.95 -15.05
C ILE A 27 -10.28 -4.51 -16.15
N THR A 28 -10.85 -5.16 -17.16
CA THR A 28 -10.10 -5.74 -18.30
C THR A 28 -10.33 -4.99 -19.60
N ASN A 29 -11.17 -3.95 -19.59
CA ASN A 29 -11.37 -3.08 -20.73
C ASN A 29 -10.40 -1.88 -20.66
N PRO A 30 -9.49 -1.71 -21.63
CA PRO A 30 -8.45 -0.68 -21.58
C PRO A 30 -8.96 0.74 -21.87
N THR A 31 -10.26 0.96 -22.06
CA THR A 31 -10.79 2.31 -22.32
C THR A 31 -10.68 3.23 -21.11
N PRO A 32 -10.25 4.48 -21.29
CA PRO A 32 -10.15 5.45 -20.20
C PRO A 32 -11.52 6.02 -19.78
N TRP A 33 -12.57 5.80 -20.56
CA TRP A 33 -13.95 6.13 -20.21
C TRP A 33 -14.76 4.88 -19.87
N PRO A 34 -15.83 5.04 -19.07
CA PRO A 34 -16.62 3.90 -18.62
C PRO A 34 -17.50 3.30 -19.74
N THR A 35 -17.71 1.98 -19.68
CA THR A 35 -18.65 1.25 -20.54
C THR A 35 -20.09 1.72 -20.28
N ARG A 36 -20.79 2.16 -21.33
CA ARG A 36 -22.20 2.59 -21.28
C ARG A 36 -23.15 1.61 -21.95
N TRP A 37 -22.66 0.83 -22.90
CA TRP A 37 -23.42 -0.23 -23.54
C TRP A 37 -22.60 -1.50 -23.64
N TRP A 38 -23.28 -2.63 -23.69
CA TRP A 38 -22.65 -3.92 -23.91
C TRP A 38 -23.58 -4.86 -24.66
N ALA A 39 -23.00 -5.87 -25.30
CA ALA A 39 -23.74 -6.89 -26.03
C ALA A 39 -22.97 -8.22 -25.99
N MET A 40 -23.64 -9.34 -26.18
CA MET A 40 -23.00 -10.66 -26.12
C MET A 40 -23.53 -11.61 -27.19
N SER A 41 -22.65 -12.50 -27.68
CA SER A 41 -23.01 -13.62 -28.56
C SER A 41 -21.96 -14.73 -28.41
N GLY A 42 -22.34 -15.84 -27.79
CA GLY A 42 -21.39 -16.90 -27.46
C GLY A 42 -20.24 -16.35 -26.59
N ASP A 43 -19.00 -16.67 -26.94
CA ASP A 43 -17.78 -16.23 -26.23
C ASP A 43 -17.33 -14.80 -26.58
N LEU A 44 -18.11 -14.09 -27.39
CA LEU A 44 -17.87 -12.70 -27.74
C LEU A 44 -18.67 -11.76 -26.83
N LEU A 45 -17.97 -10.76 -26.31
CA LEU A 45 -18.51 -9.66 -25.53
C LEU A 45 -18.14 -8.36 -26.24
N TRP A 46 -19.13 -7.50 -26.50
CA TRP A 46 -18.90 -6.14 -26.95
C TRP A 46 -19.15 -5.16 -25.81
N THR A 47 -18.25 -4.21 -25.64
CA THR A 47 -18.38 -3.07 -24.71
C THR A 47 -18.29 -1.78 -25.50
N ALA A 48 -19.12 -0.80 -25.20
CA ALA A 48 -19.09 0.49 -25.87
C ALA A 48 -19.20 1.66 -24.89
N GLY A 49 -18.48 2.74 -25.17
CA GLY A 49 -18.49 3.96 -24.38
C GLY A 49 -18.30 5.19 -25.24
N ILE A 50 -18.52 6.37 -24.66
CA ILE A 50 -18.38 7.65 -25.37
C ILE A 50 -16.98 8.19 -25.08
N ALA A 51 -16.20 8.45 -26.14
CA ALA A 51 -14.91 9.07 -26.03
C ALA A 51 -15.05 10.51 -25.49
N ASN A 52 -14.24 10.86 -24.49
CA ASN A 52 -14.20 12.20 -23.89
C ASN A 52 -12.97 13.02 -24.34
N ALA A 53 -12.09 12.41 -25.13
CA ALA A 53 -10.86 13.00 -25.66
C ALA A 53 -10.55 12.37 -27.02
N SER A 54 -9.73 13.02 -27.83
CA SER A 54 -9.20 12.47 -29.09
C SER A 54 -8.06 11.49 -28.82
N GLY A 55 -7.91 10.46 -29.65
CA GLY A 55 -6.80 9.53 -29.53
C GLY A 55 -6.89 8.32 -30.44
N VAL A 56 -5.96 7.38 -30.21
CA VAL A 56 -5.94 6.06 -30.84
C VAL A 56 -5.71 5.03 -29.75
N ASP A 57 -6.55 3.99 -29.71
CA ASP A 57 -6.43 2.94 -28.69
C ASP A 57 -5.38 1.87 -29.03
N ALA A 58 -5.24 0.88 -28.15
CA ALA A 58 -4.26 -0.21 -28.25
C ALA A 58 -4.46 -1.14 -29.47
N ILE A 59 -5.59 -1.05 -30.17
CA ILE A 59 -5.90 -1.86 -31.36
C ILE A 59 -6.06 -0.99 -32.63
N GLY A 60 -5.70 0.29 -32.55
CA GLY A 60 -5.65 1.20 -33.70
C GLY A 60 -6.96 1.91 -34.03
N VAL A 61 -7.97 1.87 -33.15
CA VAL A 61 -9.21 2.63 -33.37
C VAL A 61 -8.93 4.09 -33.02
N ALA A 62 -9.02 4.97 -34.02
CA ALA A 62 -9.00 6.40 -33.82
C ALA A 62 -10.39 6.90 -33.40
N TYR A 63 -10.43 7.85 -32.48
CA TYR A 63 -11.66 8.42 -31.94
C TYR A 63 -11.49 9.91 -31.61
N GLU A 64 -12.58 10.65 -31.70
CA GLU A 64 -12.72 12.04 -31.30
C GLU A 64 -13.71 12.19 -30.13
N PRO A 65 -13.70 13.30 -29.37
CA PRO A 65 -14.67 13.55 -28.33
C PRO A 65 -16.11 13.47 -28.87
N GLY A 66 -16.94 12.64 -28.24
CA GLY A 66 -18.33 12.40 -28.62
C GLY A 66 -18.55 11.15 -29.48
N ASP A 67 -17.50 10.52 -30.00
CA ASP A 67 -17.61 9.26 -30.73
C ASP A 67 -17.98 8.12 -29.78
N ILE A 68 -18.75 7.14 -30.27
CA ILE A 68 -18.95 5.88 -29.56
C ILE A 68 -17.87 4.91 -30.01
N VAL A 69 -17.04 4.46 -29.09
CA VAL A 69 -16.02 3.44 -29.35
C VAL A 69 -16.55 2.10 -28.87
N VAL A 70 -16.57 1.11 -29.77
CA VAL A 70 -17.01 -0.26 -29.50
C VAL A 70 -15.81 -1.19 -29.54
N HIS A 71 -15.66 -2.01 -28.50
CA HIS A 71 -14.61 -3.02 -28.36
C HIS A 71 -15.20 -4.41 -28.32
N GLN A 72 -14.59 -5.33 -29.08
CA GLN A 72 -14.89 -6.75 -29.05
C GLN A 72 -13.85 -7.50 -28.23
N HIS A 73 -14.35 -8.25 -27.28
CA HIS A 73 -13.61 -9.09 -26.36
C HIS A 73 -13.94 -10.55 -26.60
N THR A 74 -12.94 -11.43 -26.52
CA THR A 74 -13.12 -12.88 -26.45
C THR A 74 -12.87 -13.34 -25.02
N ILE A 75 -13.81 -14.09 -24.46
CA ILE A 75 -13.67 -14.69 -23.12
C ILE A 75 -12.68 -15.87 -23.22
N GLN A 76 -11.58 -15.83 -22.46
CA GLN A 76 -10.55 -16.86 -22.50
C GLN A 76 -9.88 -17.02 -21.13
N GLY A 77 -9.92 -18.24 -20.57
CA GLY A 77 -9.31 -18.54 -19.27
C GLY A 77 -9.91 -17.70 -18.15
N ASP A 78 -9.06 -16.89 -17.49
CA ASP A 78 -9.41 -16.03 -16.35
C ASP A 78 -9.76 -14.58 -16.71
N SER A 79 -9.82 -14.25 -18.00
CA SER A 79 -10.02 -12.86 -18.42
C SER A 79 -10.68 -12.77 -19.79
N THR A 80 -10.84 -11.54 -20.26
CA THR A 80 -11.15 -11.25 -21.66
C THR A 80 -9.92 -10.76 -22.39
N ARG A 81 -9.82 -11.13 -23.66
CA ARG A 81 -8.82 -10.58 -24.58
C ARG A 81 -9.51 -9.63 -25.56
N LEU A 82 -9.00 -8.40 -25.65
CA LEU A 82 -9.42 -7.46 -26.68
C LEU A 82 -8.97 -7.98 -28.06
N THR A 83 -9.90 -8.06 -29.01
CA THR A 83 -9.64 -8.67 -30.33
C THR A 83 -9.91 -7.73 -31.50
N MET A 84 -10.85 -6.81 -31.34
CA MET A 84 -11.25 -5.87 -32.40
C MET A 84 -11.95 -4.66 -31.77
N GLY A 85 -12.11 -3.59 -32.54
CA GLY A 85 -12.95 -2.47 -32.19
C GLY A 85 -13.22 -1.58 -33.39
N PHE A 86 -14.17 -0.68 -33.22
CA PHE A 86 -14.55 0.29 -34.24
C PHE A 86 -15.18 1.52 -33.57
N GLY A 87 -15.05 2.68 -34.23
CA GLY A 87 -15.69 3.93 -33.81
C GLY A 87 -16.99 4.18 -34.58
N ILE A 88 -17.96 4.79 -33.91
CA ILE A 88 -19.18 5.35 -34.50
C ILE A 88 -19.07 6.87 -34.32
N MET A 89 -18.81 7.55 -35.42
CA MET A 89 -18.55 8.98 -35.43
C MET A 89 -19.83 9.78 -35.17
N GLN A 90 -19.78 10.69 -34.19
CA GLN A 90 -20.81 11.70 -33.90
C GLN A 90 -22.26 11.22 -34.15
N PRO A 91 -22.80 10.35 -33.28
CA PRO A 91 -24.06 9.62 -33.51
C PRO A 91 -25.33 10.47 -33.72
N GLY A 92 -25.25 11.79 -33.55
CA GLY A 92 -26.40 12.72 -33.60
C GLY A 92 -27.48 12.34 -32.58
N ASP A 93 -28.75 12.58 -32.92
CA ASP A 93 -29.92 12.22 -32.10
C ASP A 93 -30.37 10.75 -32.28
N THR A 94 -29.60 9.94 -33.00
CA THR A 94 -29.98 8.55 -33.30
C THR A 94 -29.69 7.64 -32.12
N ASP A 95 -30.61 6.72 -31.79
CA ASP A 95 -30.44 5.76 -30.68
C ASP A 95 -29.07 5.04 -30.73
N PRO A 96 -28.18 5.29 -29.74
CA PRO A 96 -26.87 4.67 -29.67
C PRO A 96 -26.90 3.14 -29.72
N SER A 97 -27.91 2.51 -29.11
CA SER A 97 -28.02 1.06 -29.03
C SER A 97 -28.20 0.44 -30.41
N ARG A 98 -29.03 1.08 -31.24
CA ARG A 98 -29.25 0.68 -32.64
C ARG A 98 -28.01 0.88 -33.50
N GLN A 99 -27.28 1.97 -33.29
CA GLN A 99 -26.03 2.23 -34.03
C GLN A 99 -24.95 1.20 -33.70
N ILE A 100 -24.81 0.87 -32.42
CA ILE A 100 -23.90 -0.18 -31.95
C ILE A 100 -24.29 -1.53 -32.56
N ALA A 101 -25.57 -1.91 -32.53
CA ALA A 101 -26.04 -3.16 -33.12
C ALA A 101 -25.74 -3.25 -34.63
N ASN A 102 -25.95 -2.15 -35.37
CA ASN A 102 -25.61 -2.07 -36.79
C ASN A 102 -24.10 -2.19 -37.03
N GLY A 103 -23.29 -1.53 -36.21
CA GLY A 103 -21.83 -1.63 -36.28
C GLY A 103 -21.35 -3.05 -36.01
N ILE A 104 -21.88 -3.72 -34.97
CA ILE A 104 -21.57 -5.13 -34.69
C ILE A 104 -21.95 -6.01 -35.90
N ALA A 105 -23.13 -5.83 -36.47
CA ALA A 105 -23.54 -6.60 -37.65
C ALA A 105 -22.61 -6.41 -38.85
N GLN A 106 -22.08 -5.20 -39.03
CA GLN A 106 -21.14 -4.89 -40.11
C GLN A 106 -19.76 -5.54 -39.89
N TRP A 107 -19.23 -5.49 -38.67
CA TRP A 107 -17.84 -5.87 -38.38
C TRP A 107 -17.68 -7.30 -37.83
N ALA A 108 -18.75 -7.93 -37.35
CA ALA A 108 -18.74 -9.27 -36.76
C ALA A 108 -19.62 -10.26 -37.54
N ASN A 109 -19.40 -10.38 -38.85
CA ASN A 109 -20.03 -11.39 -39.73
C ASN A 109 -21.58 -11.43 -39.64
N GLY A 110 -22.24 -10.28 -39.50
CA GLY A 110 -23.69 -10.22 -39.42
C GLY A 110 -24.28 -10.57 -38.05
N ALA A 111 -23.48 -10.63 -36.97
CA ALA A 111 -23.99 -10.84 -35.62
C ALA A 111 -25.00 -9.77 -35.22
N LYS A 112 -26.10 -10.18 -34.57
CA LYS A 112 -27.17 -9.28 -34.10
C LYS A 112 -27.43 -9.48 -32.60
N PRO A 113 -26.46 -9.19 -31.74
CA PRO A 113 -26.66 -9.35 -30.31
C PRO A 113 -27.61 -8.29 -29.76
N ASP A 114 -28.26 -8.61 -28.65
CA ASP A 114 -29.06 -7.66 -27.87
C ASP A 114 -28.14 -6.65 -27.19
N VAL A 115 -28.21 -5.38 -27.60
CA VAL A 115 -27.41 -4.29 -27.03
C VAL A 115 -28.13 -3.75 -25.80
N ARG A 116 -27.44 -3.76 -24.67
CA ARG A 116 -27.96 -3.36 -23.37
C ARG A 116 -27.24 -2.14 -22.85
N THR A 117 -27.97 -1.29 -22.16
CA THR A 117 -27.43 -0.10 -21.49
C THR A 117 -26.94 -0.46 -20.09
N VAL A 118 -25.82 0.13 -19.68
CA VAL A 118 -25.30 0.06 -18.31
C VAL A 118 -25.89 1.23 -17.53
N GLU A 119 -26.72 0.93 -16.52
CA GLU A 119 -27.36 1.95 -15.68
C GLU A 119 -26.34 2.70 -14.82
N GLN A 120 -25.39 1.97 -14.22
CA GLN A 120 -24.32 2.51 -13.38
C GLN A 120 -22.96 2.02 -13.88
N PRO A 121 -22.29 2.79 -14.75
CA PRO A 121 -21.02 2.40 -15.29
C PRO A 121 -19.96 2.18 -14.20
N GLY A 122 -19.20 1.09 -14.30
CA GLY A 122 -18.20 0.68 -13.30
C GLY A 122 -18.77 -0.07 -12.08
N ALA A 123 -20.10 -0.22 -11.98
CA ALA A 123 -20.75 -0.87 -10.84
C ALA A 123 -21.86 -1.85 -11.26
N ILE A 124 -21.83 -2.40 -12.48
CA ILE A 124 -22.81 -3.42 -12.88
C ILE A 124 -22.65 -4.66 -12.02
N THR A 125 -23.77 -5.27 -11.67
CA THR A 125 -23.83 -6.53 -10.95
C THR A 125 -24.75 -7.51 -11.67
N PHE A 126 -24.21 -8.64 -12.11
CA PHE A 126 -25.00 -9.72 -12.71
C PHE A 126 -25.69 -10.56 -11.65
N ARG A 127 -26.74 -11.28 -12.06
CA ARG A 127 -27.44 -12.23 -11.20
C ARG A 127 -27.39 -13.63 -11.79
N ILE A 128 -27.07 -14.61 -10.94
CA ILE A 128 -27.21 -16.05 -11.24
C ILE A 128 -28.17 -16.63 -10.21
N ASP A 129 -29.14 -17.43 -10.66
CA ASP A 129 -30.20 -18.01 -9.81
C ASP A 129 -30.93 -16.98 -8.93
N GLY A 130 -31.13 -15.77 -9.47
CA GLY A 130 -31.77 -14.69 -8.75
C GLY A 130 -30.92 -14.06 -7.64
N LYS A 131 -29.63 -14.40 -7.49
CA LYS A 131 -28.69 -13.77 -6.57
C LYS A 131 -27.69 -12.88 -7.30
N ALA A 132 -27.47 -11.68 -6.81
CA ALA A 132 -26.44 -10.77 -7.31
C ALA A 132 -25.04 -11.32 -7.01
N LEU A 133 -24.14 -11.26 -8.00
CA LEU A 133 -22.73 -11.56 -7.79
C LEU A 133 -22.09 -10.47 -6.91
N PRO A 134 -21.42 -10.83 -5.81
CA PRO A 134 -20.86 -9.85 -4.89
C PRO A 134 -19.62 -9.12 -5.44
N MET A 135 -18.98 -9.68 -6.47
CA MET A 135 -17.76 -9.18 -7.11
C MET A 135 -17.58 -9.84 -8.48
N GLY A 136 -16.62 -9.37 -9.27
CA GLY A 136 -16.18 -10.05 -10.49
C GLY A 136 -15.10 -11.11 -10.22
N TRP A 137 -14.60 -11.74 -11.28
CA TRP A 137 -13.69 -12.88 -11.19
C TRP A 137 -12.31 -12.51 -10.67
N ALA A 138 -11.75 -11.38 -11.11
CA ALA A 138 -10.43 -10.91 -10.69
C ALA A 138 -10.36 -10.68 -9.17
N GLU A 139 -11.40 -10.07 -8.60
CA GLU A 139 -11.49 -9.88 -7.14
C GLU A 139 -11.73 -11.20 -6.40
N ALA A 140 -12.57 -12.09 -6.94
CA ALA A 140 -12.81 -13.41 -6.36
C ALA A 140 -11.52 -14.24 -6.30
N LEU A 141 -10.74 -14.27 -7.38
CA LEU A 141 -9.43 -14.92 -7.43
C LEU A 141 -8.45 -14.31 -6.43
N ALA A 142 -8.28 -12.98 -6.40
CA ALA A 142 -7.37 -12.34 -5.47
C ALA A 142 -7.72 -12.64 -4.00
N ARG A 143 -9.02 -12.68 -3.68
CA ARG A 143 -9.50 -13.06 -2.34
C ARG A 143 -9.25 -14.55 -2.06
N ALA A 144 -9.51 -15.42 -3.03
CA ALA A 144 -9.26 -16.86 -2.92
C ALA A 144 -7.77 -17.15 -2.68
N GLU A 145 -6.86 -16.52 -3.43
CA GLU A 145 -5.41 -16.65 -3.23
C GLU A 145 -4.99 -16.16 -1.84
N SER A 146 -5.55 -15.04 -1.38
CA SER A 146 -5.23 -14.50 -0.05
C SER A 146 -5.71 -15.38 1.09
N LYS A 147 -6.79 -16.14 0.88
CA LYS A 147 -7.46 -16.94 1.91
C LYS A 147 -8.21 -18.14 1.30
N PRO A 148 -7.49 -19.19 0.87
CA PRO A 148 -8.10 -20.37 0.28
C PRO A 148 -9.00 -21.08 1.30
N ASP A 149 -10.11 -21.67 0.85
CA ASP A 149 -10.99 -22.48 1.70
C ASP A 149 -10.43 -23.91 1.86
N ALA A 150 -9.30 -23.99 2.57
CA ALA A 150 -8.63 -25.22 2.96
C ALA A 150 -7.85 -25.03 4.27
N GLY A 151 -7.50 -26.14 4.92
CA GLY A 151 -6.65 -26.11 6.12
C GLY A 151 -5.24 -25.56 5.81
N PRO A 152 -4.55 -24.92 6.78
CA PRO A 152 -3.23 -24.32 6.55
C PRO A 152 -2.21 -25.28 5.95
N ASP A 153 -2.18 -26.53 6.41
CA ASP A 153 -1.27 -27.55 5.88
C ASP A 153 -1.60 -27.94 4.43
N ALA A 154 -2.89 -27.97 4.07
CA ALA A 154 -3.32 -28.26 2.71
C ALA A 154 -2.93 -27.12 1.75
N VAL A 155 -3.11 -25.87 2.19
CA VAL A 155 -2.68 -24.66 1.46
C VAL A 155 -1.17 -24.66 1.26
N ARG A 156 -0.40 -24.89 2.32
CA ARG A 156 1.07 -24.98 2.28
C ARG A 156 1.54 -26.04 1.30
N LEU A 157 1.04 -27.27 1.43
CA LEU A 157 1.45 -28.39 0.57
C LEU A 157 1.03 -28.17 -0.89
N ALA A 158 -0.16 -27.62 -1.15
CA ALA A 158 -0.61 -27.29 -2.51
C ALA A 158 0.30 -26.25 -3.17
N LEU A 159 0.70 -25.20 -2.44
CA LEU A 159 1.64 -24.20 -2.95
C LEU A 159 3.05 -24.75 -3.18
N LEU A 160 3.56 -25.57 -2.26
CA LEU A 160 4.86 -26.23 -2.42
C LEU A 160 4.85 -27.20 -3.62
N GLN A 161 3.77 -27.93 -3.81
CA GLN A 161 3.55 -28.81 -4.95
C GLN A 161 3.51 -28.00 -6.27
N ALA A 162 2.75 -26.91 -6.31
CA ALA A 162 2.72 -26.00 -7.46
C ALA A 162 4.12 -25.40 -7.75
N GLY A 163 4.91 -25.13 -6.71
CA GLY A 163 6.31 -24.69 -6.84
C GLY A 163 7.23 -25.74 -7.49
N LEU A 164 7.05 -27.01 -7.15
CA LEU A 164 7.74 -28.12 -7.82
C LEU A 164 7.34 -28.18 -9.29
N GLU A 165 6.04 -28.11 -9.58
CA GLU A 165 5.47 -28.23 -10.91
C GLU A 165 5.87 -27.10 -11.87
N ARG A 166 5.97 -25.87 -11.39
CA ARG A 166 6.35 -24.70 -12.20
C ARG A 166 7.78 -24.73 -12.74
N GLY A 167 8.67 -25.56 -12.18
CA GLY A 167 10.06 -25.66 -12.65
C GLY A 167 10.33 -26.80 -13.60
N ILE A 168 9.32 -27.53 -14.07
CA ILE A 168 9.54 -28.80 -14.78
C ILE A 168 9.70 -28.59 -16.29
N GLY A 169 10.95 -28.49 -16.74
CA GLY A 169 11.38 -28.96 -18.06
C GLY A 169 11.97 -30.37 -18.04
N GLU A 170 12.41 -30.83 -16.86
CA GLU A 170 13.40 -31.88 -16.66
C GLU A 170 13.15 -32.63 -15.33
N PRO A 171 13.67 -33.87 -15.11
CA PRO A 171 13.54 -34.55 -13.82
C PRO A 171 14.16 -33.73 -12.69
N SER A 172 13.49 -33.64 -11.54
CA SER A 172 13.96 -32.83 -10.41
C SER A 172 13.95 -33.63 -9.12
N SER A 173 15.07 -33.65 -8.41
CA SER A 173 15.12 -34.18 -7.04
C SER A 173 14.72 -33.08 -6.06
N TRP A 174 13.86 -33.37 -5.10
CA TRP A 174 13.35 -32.38 -4.15
C TRP A 174 13.51 -32.85 -2.69
N TYR A 175 13.62 -31.87 -1.79
CA TYR A 175 13.88 -32.05 -0.37
C TYR A 175 13.04 -31.03 0.41
N LEU A 176 12.06 -31.52 1.17
CA LEU A 176 11.25 -30.74 2.09
C LEU A 176 11.84 -30.86 3.50
N GLU A 177 12.14 -29.73 4.12
CA GLU A 177 12.69 -29.69 5.48
C GLU A 177 11.63 -30.05 6.55
N ASP A 178 12.09 -30.42 7.75
CA ASP A 178 11.24 -30.70 8.93
C ASP A 178 10.35 -29.52 9.34
N SER A 179 10.76 -28.28 9.01
CA SER A 179 9.91 -27.11 9.18
C SER A 179 8.58 -27.24 8.42
N GLY A 180 8.59 -28.00 7.32
CA GLY A 180 7.50 -28.09 6.36
C GLY A 180 7.36 -26.85 5.47
N ASP A 181 8.22 -25.85 5.66
CA ASP A 181 8.15 -24.54 5.01
C ASP A 181 9.20 -24.39 3.90
N ASP A 182 10.43 -24.91 4.11
CA ASP A 182 11.55 -24.81 3.16
C ASP A 182 11.59 -26.05 2.25
N LEU A 183 11.50 -25.83 0.93
CA LEU A 183 11.56 -26.84 -0.12
C LEU A 183 12.71 -26.51 -1.09
N ILE A 184 13.62 -27.45 -1.25
CA ILE A 184 14.75 -27.32 -2.15
C ILE A 184 14.57 -28.31 -3.30
N SER A 185 14.64 -27.83 -4.55
CA SER A 185 14.70 -28.68 -5.74
C SER A 185 16.05 -28.56 -6.45
N ILE A 186 16.50 -29.68 -7.01
CA ILE A 186 17.64 -29.78 -7.92
C ILE A 186 17.05 -30.24 -9.25
N ASP A 187 17.02 -29.34 -10.21
CA ASP A 187 16.43 -29.59 -11.53
C ASP A 187 17.57 -30.10 -12.46
N TRP A 188 17.45 -31.33 -12.96
CA TRP A 188 18.54 -32.03 -13.67
C TRP A 188 18.39 -31.94 -15.19
N HIS A 189 19.27 -31.21 -15.87
CA HIS A 189 19.17 -31.07 -17.31
C HIS A 189 19.69 -32.31 -18.04
N VAL A 190 18.83 -32.92 -18.85
CA VAL A 190 19.13 -34.10 -19.67
C VAL A 190 19.33 -33.69 -21.12
N ASN A 191 20.50 -33.97 -21.67
CA ASN A 191 20.81 -33.66 -23.06
C ASN A 191 20.10 -34.61 -24.05
N GLY A 192 20.21 -34.32 -25.35
CA GLY A 192 19.59 -35.12 -26.41
C GLY A 192 20.05 -36.59 -26.49
N GLN A 193 21.09 -36.99 -25.75
CA GLN A 193 21.55 -38.39 -25.63
C GLN A 193 20.99 -39.10 -24.39
N GLY A 194 20.14 -38.44 -23.59
CA GLY A 194 19.62 -38.98 -22.34
C GLY A 194 20.65 -38.98 -21.20
N LEU A 195 21.69 -38.13 -21.29
CA LEU A 195 22.71 -37.97 -20.25
C LEU A 195 22.50 -36.66 -19.52
N VAL A 196 22.66 -36.67 -18.19
CA VAL A 196 22.64 -35.46 -17.37
C VAL A 196 23.94 -34.68 -17.59
N ASP A 197 23.83 -33.44 -18.05
CA ASP A 197 24.98 -32.58 -18.38
C ASP A 197 25.05 -31.31 -17.52
N SER A 198 24.00 -30.98 -16.76
CA SER A 198 23.98 -29.85 -15.85
C SER A 198 22.83 -29.94 -14.85
N TYR A 199 22.84 -29.08 -13.82
CA TYR A 199 21.73 -28.97 -12.86
C TYR A 199 21.49 -27.54 -12.39
N GLY A 200 20.22 -27.20 -12.14
CA GLY A 200 19.81 -25.99 -11.41
C GLY A 200 19.45 -26.33 -9.96
N LEU A 201 19.57 -25.36 -9.06
CA LEU A 201 19.00 -25.44 -7.71
C LEU A 201 17.93 -24.37 -7.56
N ARG A 202 16.83 -24.69 -6.88
CA ARG A 202 15.85 -23.72 -6.39
C ARG A 202 15.57 -23.99 -4.92
N HIS A 203 15.49 -22.93 -4.15
CA HIS A 203 15.02 -22.97 -2.78
C HIS A 203 13.76 -22.10 -2.71
N LEU A 204 12.64 -22.76 -2.44
CA LEU A 204 11.31 -22.20 -2.30
C LEU A 204 10.93 -22.28 -0.81
N GLN A 205 10.43 -21.20 -0.25
CA GLN A 205 9.95 -21.17 1.13
C GLN A 205 8.48 -20.78 1.15
N TYR A 206 7.65 -21.59 1.79
CA TYR A 206 6.28 -21.21 2.11
C TYR A 206 6.29 -20.11 3.16
N SER A 207 5.50 -19.06 2.91
CA SER A 207 5.24 -18.00 3.86
C SER A 207 3.75 -17.69 3.87
N ASP A 208 3.18 -17.51 5.06
CA ASP A 208 1.81 -17.04 5.25
C ASP A 208 1.74 -15.66 5.91
N ASP A 209 2.88 -15.00 6.13
CA ASP A 209 3.00 -13.72 6.85
C ASP A 209 2.11 -12.61 6.25
N MET A 210 1.83 -12.68 4.93
CA MET A 210 0.96 -11.73 4.25
C MET A 210 -0.06 -12.40 3.33
N GLY A 211 -0.47 -13.61 3.72
CA GLY A 211 -1.21 -14.52 2.85
C GLY A 211 -0.31 -15.64 2.35
N PRO A 212 -0.91 -16.80 2.02
CA PRO A 212 -0.18 -17.98 1.64
C PRO A 212 0.50 -17.76 0.29
N ARG A 213 1.82 -17.88 0.28
CA ARG A 213 2.63 -17.71 -0.93
C ARG A 213 3.89 -18.56 -0.87
N LEU A 214 4.55 -18.64 -2.01
CA LEU A 214 5.85 -19.26 -2.15
C LEU A 214 6.89 -18.21 -2.51
N GLU A 215 7.95 -18.12 -1.72
CA GLU A 215 9.06 -17.20 -1.91
C GLU A 215 10.27 -17.94 -2.47
N THR A 216 10.86 -17.45 -3.55
CA THR A 216 12.14 -17.98 -4.03
C THR A 216 13.28 -17.39 -3.22
N ILE A 217 13.81 -18.18 -2.29
CA ILE A 217 14.91 -17.77 -1.40
C ILE A 217 16.26 -17.83 -2.11
N ALA A 218 16.45 -18.81 -2.98
CA ALA A 218 17.63 -18.90 -3.82
C ALA A 218 17.31 -19.66 -5.10
N HIS A 219 18.03 -19.36 -6.16
CA HIS A 219 18.01 -20.16 -7.38
C HIS A 219 19.34 -20.05 -8.11
N SER A 220 19.65 -21.04 -8.94
CA SER A 220 20.77 -20.97 -9.87
C SER A 220 20.47 -19.95 -10.97
N VAL A 221 21.35 -18.95 -11.14
CA VAL A 221 21.28 -17.99 -12.27
C VAL A 221 21.53 -18.70 -13.61
N ALA A 222 22.38 -19.73 -13.61
CA ALA A 222 22.61 -20.62 -14.75
C ALA A 222 22.83 -22.07 -14.25
N PRO A 223 22.49 -23.10 -15.03
CA PRO A 223 22.75 -24.49 -14.67
C PRO A 223 24.25 -24.74 -14.45
N ALA A 224 24.57 -25.43 -13.35
CA ALA A 224 25.94 -25.85 -13.05
C ALA A 224 26.29 -27.07 -13.92
N PRO A 225 27.40 -27.02 -14.69
CA PRO A 225 27.74 -28.10 -15.61
C PRO A 225 28.20 -29.38 -14.89
N ILE A 226 27.90 -30.52 -15.49
CA ILE A 226 28.41 -31.85 -15.15
C ILE A 226 29.24 -32.33 -16.34
N SER A 227 30.55 -32.36 -16.14
CA SER A 227 31.51 -32.80 -17.16
C SER A 227 32.38 -33.94 -16.63
N PRO A 228 32.45 -35.08 -17.35
CA PRO A 228 31.68 -35.41 -18.54
C PRO A 228 30.18 -35.65 -18.23
N PRO A 229 29.25 -35.52 -19.20
CA PRO A 229 27.83 -35.87 -19.03
C PRO A 229 27.66 -37.35 -18.64
N GLN A 230 26.66 -37.65 -17.81
CA GLN A 230 26.53 -38.96 -17.17
C GLN A 230 25.10 -39.46 -17.21
N ARG A 231 24.91 -40.77 -17.40
CA ARG A 231 23.61 -41.40 -17.17
C ARG A 231 23.44 -41.56 -15.67
N LEU A 232 22.36 -41.02 -15.12
CA LEU A 232 22.04 -41.11 -13.70
C LEU A 232 20.69 -41.79 -13.53
N ASP A 233 20.63 -42.82 -12.70
CA ASP A 233 19.37 -43.40 -12.23
C ASP A 233 18.78 -42.61 -11.05
N ASP A 234 17.59 -43.00 -10.61
CA ASP A 234 16.87 -42.30 -9.52
C ASP A 234 17.64 -42.31 -8.19
N SER A 235 18.38 -43.39 -7.89
CA SER A 235 19.19 -43.47 -6.69
C SER A 235 20.39 -42.51 -6.78
N GLU A 236 21.01 -42.41 -7.96
CA GLU A 236 22.12 -41.51 -8.23
C GLU A 236 21.67 -40.03 -8.24
N LEU A 237 20.51 -39.73 -8.83
CA LEU A 237 19.91 -38.39 -8.79
C LEU A 237 19.63 -37.96 -7.34
N MET A 238 19.05 -38.84 -6.52
CA MET A 238 18.82 -38.55 -5.10
C MET A 238 20.13 -38.41 -4.32
N ALA A 239 21.11 -39.29 -4.53
CA ALA A 239 22.38 -39.23 -3.82
C ALA A 239 23.14 -37.93 -4.14
N ARG A 240 23.23 -37.55 -5.41
CA ARG A 240 23.91 -36.30 -5.83
C ARG A 240 23.11 -35.07 -5.46
N GLY A 241 21.78 -35.12 -5.59
CA GLY A 241 20.90 -34.04 -5.16
C GLY A 241 21.07 -33.76 -3.67
N ARG A 242 21.20 -34.81 -2.85
CA ARG A 242 21.45 -34.66 -1.41
C ARG A 242 22.82 -34.05 -1.12
N GLN A 243 23.86 -34.39 -1.90
CA GLN A 243 25.17 -33.75 -1.78
C GLN A 243 25.12 -32.26 -2.12
N ILE A 244 24.40 -31.89 -3.18
CA ILE A 244 24.20 -30.49 -3.60
C ILE A 244 23.41 -29.73 -2.53
N TYR A 245 22.32 -30.31 -2.02
CA TYR A 245 21.55 -29.78 -0.89
C TYR A 245 22.44 -29.51 0.32
N ASN A 246 23.19 -30.51 0.79
CA ASN A 246 24.06 -30.36 1.96
C ASN A 246 25.11 -29.26 1.76
N ARG A 247 25.68 -29.13 0.55
CA ARG A 247 26.62 -28.07 0.20
C ARG A 247 25.95 -26.69 0.24
N TYR A 248 24.75 -26.58 -0.34
CA TYR A 248 23.97 -25.35 -0.31
C TYR A 248 23.67 -24.92 1.14
N GLN A 249 23.25 -25.84 2.00
CA GLN A 249 22.97 -25.55 3.41
C GLN A 249 24.22 -25.14 4.19
N THR A 250 25.38 -25.75 3.89
CA THR A 250 26.66 -25.33 4.47
C THR A 250 26.98 -23.88 4.11
N SER A 251 26.80 -23.51 2.83
CA SER A 251 26.98 -22.13 2.37
C SER A 251 25.96 -21.16 2.99
N ARG A 252 24.69 -21.59 3.15
CA ARG A 252 23.63 -20.80 3.81
C ARG A 252 24.01 -20.49 5.26
N ASN A 253 24.49 -21.49 6.01
CA ASN A 253 24.93 -21.30 7.40
C ASN A 253 26.16 -20.39 7.51
N HIS A 254 27.10 -20.52 6.57
CA HIS A 254 28.28 -19.65 6.53
C HIS A 254 27.90 -18.19 6.23
N ASN A 255 26.97 -17.97 5.28
CA ASN A 255 26.57 -16.63 4.85
C ASN A 255 25.58 -15.94 5.80
N GLY A 256 24.85 -16.71 6.62
CA GLY A 256 23.85 -16.22 7.58
C GLY A 256 24.41 -15.49 8.81
N GLY A 257 25.73 -15.53 9.04
CA GLY A 257 26.36 -14.91 10.21
C GLY A 257 26.24 -15.74 11.50
N PRO A 258 26.63 -15.18 12.66
CA PRO A 258 26.72 -15.92 13.93
C PRO A 258 25.39 -16.54 14.41
N ASP A 259 24.25 -15.99 13.97
CA ASP A 259 22.90 -16.42 14.36
C ASP A 259 22.40 -17.64 13.56
N ALA A 260 23.16 -18.10 12.55
CA ALA A 260 22.80 -19.22 11.66
C ALA A 260 23.42 -20.57 12.08
N TRP A 261 24.21 -20.61 13.16
CA TRP A 261 24.99 -21.78 13.54
C TRP A 261 24.18 -22.92 14.19
N ASP A 262 22.94 -22.65 14.62
CA ASP A 262 22.05 -23.64 15.28
C ASP A 262 20.81 -24.06 14.45
N ILE A 263 20.69 -23.64 13.18
CA ILE A 263 19.55 -24.04 12.34
C ILE A 263 19.79 -25.46 11.80
N THR A 264 18.99 -26.41 12.28
CA THR A 264 19.05 -27.80 11.83
C THR A 264 18.23 -27.97 10.55
N HIS A 265 18.90 -28.08 9.41
CA HIS A 265 18.31 -28.24 8.07
C HIS A 265 17.93 -29.69 7.74
N HIS A 266 17.24 -30.37 8.66
CA HIS A 266 16.89 -31.78 8.48
C HIS A 266 15.81 -31.93 7.40
N VAL A 267 15.99 -32.95 6.54
CA VAL A 267 15.05 -33.26 5.46
C VAL A 267 13.99 -34.21 5.99
N ALA A 268 12.74 -33.75 6.09
CA ALA A 268 11.60 -34.58 6.45
C ALA A 268 11.21 -35.53 5.33
N ARG A 269 11.21 -35.03 4.09
CA ARG A 269 10.74 -35.76 2.91
C ARG A 269 11.57 -35.39 1.70
N GLY A 270 11.67 -36.30 0.75
CA GLY A 270 12.28 -36.02 -0.53
C GLY A 270 11.90 -37.06 -1.56
N GLY A 271 12.10 -36.74 -2.82
CA GLY A 271 11.76 -37.62 -3.93
C GLY A 271 12.19 -37.03 -5.27
N ILE A 272 11.71 -37.65 -6.34
CA ILE A 272 11.92 -37.19 -7.71
C ILE A 272 10.56 -36.82 -8.30
N ILE A 273 10.52 -35.71 -9.03
CA ILE A 273 9.37 -35.31 -9.84
C ILE A 273 9.77 -35.24 -11.32
N ARG A 274 8.91 -35.73 -12.20
CA ARG A 274 9.02 -35.61 -13.65
C ARG A 274 7.84 -34.90 -14.26
N ARG A 275 8.00 -34.47 -15.51
CA ARG A 275 6.97 -33.77 -16.26
C ARG A 275 5.69 -34.61 -16.34
N GLY A 276 4.59 -34.05 -15.84
CA GLY A 276 3.27 -34.68 -15.86
C GLY A 276 2.96 -35.63 -14.70
N GLU A 277 3.90 -35.84 -13.75
CA GLU A 277 3.61 -36.55 -12.50
C GLU A 277 2.71 -35.67 -11.59
N ARG A 278 1.87 -36.30 -10.77
CA ARG A 278 0.84 -35.67 -9.90
C ARG A 278 1.12 -35.99 -8.41
N PRO A 279 0.42 -35.37 -7.42
CA PRO A 279 1.04 -34.79 -6.23
C PRO A 279 1.92 -35.76 -5.46
N LEU A 280 3.15 -35.32 -5.17
CA LEU A 280 4.16 -36.06 -4.42
C LEU A 280 4.16 -35.69 -2.93
N LEU A 281 3.50 -34.58 -2.60
CA LEU A 281 3.32 -34.11 -1.23
C LEU A 281 1.99 -34.59 -0.69
N ASP A 282 2.01 -35.70 0.07
CA ASP A 282 0.80 -36.24 0.71
C ASP A 282 0.44 -35.47 2.00
N ARG A 283 -0.87 -35.35 2.24
CA ARG A 283 -1.38 -34.90 3.56
C ARG A 283 -1.11 -36.00 4.60
N PRO A 284 -0.70 -35.66 5.83
CA PRO A 284 -0.38 -36.65 6.86
C PRO A 284 -1.49 -37.64 7.20
N ASN A 285 -2.78 -37.32 6.97
CA ASN A 285 -3.92 -38.18 7.34
C ASN A 285 -5.05 -38.29 6.30
N ASP A 286 -5.11 -37.45 5.26
CA ASP A 286 -6.37 -37.23 4.53
C ASP A 286 -6.16 -37.12 3.00
N GLY A 287 -6.06 -38.26 2.32
CA GLY A 287 -6.29 -38.36 0.86
C GLY A 287 -5.35 -37.55 -0.05
N LYS A 288 -5.69 -37.58 -1.35
CA LYS A 288 -4.92 -36.92 -2.42
C LYS A 288 -4.96 -35.40 -2.23
N LEU A 289 -3.79 -34.76 -2.30
CA LEU A 289 -3.67 -33.31 -2.28
C LEU A 289 -4.43 -32.70 -3.48
N GLU A 290 -5.29 -31.71 -3.19
CA GLU A 290 -5.94 -30.89 -4.23
C GLU A 290 -4.87 -29.96 -4.85
N ASP A 291 -4.89 -29.85 -6.17
CA ASP A 291 -4.01 -28.95 -6.91
C ASP A 291 -4.31 -27.48 -6.54
N TRP A 292 -3.29 -26.62 -6.59
CA TRP A 292 -3.42 -25.22 -6.19
C TRP A 292 -4.45 -24.47 -7.03
N ASP A 293 -4.42 -24.62 -8.36
CA ASP A 293 -5.33 -23.88 -9.24
C ASP A 293 -6.76 -24.38 -9.02
N THR A 294 -6.94 -25.68 -8.82
CA THR A 294 -8.25 -26.28 -8.47
C THR A 294 -8.79 -25.74 -7.13
N LEU A 295 -7.94 -25.65 -6.11
CA LEU A 295 -8.28 -25.11 -4.80
C LEU A 295 -8.71 -23.64 -4.88
N ILE A 296 -7.98 -22.83 -5.66
CA ILE A 296 -8.27 -21.41 -5.84
C ILE A 296 -9.56 -21.20 -6.64
N ASP A 297 -9.74 -21.91 -7.75
CA ASP A 297 -10.95 -21.82 -8.59
C ASP A 297 -12.21 -22.19 -7.78
N ARG A 298 -12.14 -23.28 -7.01
CA ARG A 298 -13.23 -23.69 -6.11
C ARG A 298 -13.53 -22.62 -5.06
N THR A 299 -12.49 -22.08 -4.41
CA THR A 299 -12.66 -21.02 -3.39
C THR A 299 -13.27 -19.75 -4.01
N ALA A 300 -12.83 -19.36 -5.20
CA ALA A 300 -13.37 -18.20 -5.91
C ALA A 300 -14.86 -18.39 -6.24
N CYS A 301 -15.25 -19.57 -6.72
CA CYS A 301 -16.66 -19.90 -6.99
C CYS A 301 -17.53 -19.87 -5.73
N GLN A 302 -17.00 -20.33 -4.59
CA GLN A 302 -17.69 -20.21 -3.30
C GLN A 302 -17.89 -18.75 -2.88
N LEU A 303 -16.87 -17.89 -3.05
CA LEU A 303 -16.96 -16.47 -2.73
C LEU A 303 -18.02 -15.75 -3.58
N LEU A 304 -18.16 -16.12 -4.85
CA LEU A 304 -19.19 -15.60 -5.75
C LEU A 304 -20.62 -16.04 -5.36
N THR A 305 -20.76 -17.18 -4.67
CA THR A 305 -22.06 -17.75 -4.29
C THR A 305 -22.52 -17.31 -2.89
N ASP A 306 -21.59 -17.27 -1.93
CA ASP A 306 -21.88 -17.09 -0.51
C ASP A 306 -21.70 -15.65 -0.01
N GLY A 307 -21.18 -14.74 -0.86
CA GLY A 307 -21.16 -13.29 -0.63
C GLY A 307 -20.73 -12.84 0.77
N HIS A 308 -19.67 -13.42 1.34
CA HIS A 308 -19.37 -13.35 2.78
C HIS A 308 -19.39 -11.95 3.42
N ALA A 309 -20.58 -11.55 3.85
CA ALA A 309 -20.82 -10.98 5.17
C ALA A 309 -20.60 -12.08 6.21
N ARG A 310 -19.39 -12.15 6.77
CA ARG A 310 -19.17 -12.74 8.10
C ARG A 310 -18.67 -11.65 9.05
N THR A 311 -19.50 -10.64 9.28
CA THR A 311 -19.49 -9.91 10.55
C THR A 311 -20.16 -10.82 11.57
N ARG A 312 -19.35 -11.56 12.33
CA ARG A 312 -19.87 -12.37 13.43
C ARG A 312 -20.16 -11.42 14.59
N GLU A 313 -21.41 -10.96 14.71
CA GLU A 313 -21.86 -10.28 15.92
C GLU A 313 -22.02 -11.27 17.09
N PRO A 314 -21.81 -10.82 18.34
CA PRO A 314 -21.70 -11.66 19.51
C PRO A 314 -23.06 -11.80 20.22
N GLY A 315 -23.61 -13.02 20.30
CA GLY A 315 -24.77 -13.25 21.16
C GLY A 315 -25.48 -14.58 20.95
N ALA A 316 -24.96 -15.66 21.55
CA ALA A 316 -25.78 -16.75 22.07
C ALA A 316 -24.94 -17.57 23.06
N ARG A 317 -25.28 -17.43 24.34
CA ARG A 317 -24.67 -18.12 25.48
C ARG A 317 -25.53 -19.34 25.81
N ALA A 318 -25.00 -20.55 25.63
CA ALA A 318 -25.39 -21.81 26.29
C ALA A 318 -24.49 -22.92 25.71
N ALA A 319 -23.90 -23.87 26.44
CA ALA A 319 -23.77 -24.13 27.85
C ALA A 319 -22.49 -24.96 28.03
N THR A 320 -21.87 -24.85 29.20
CA THR A 320 -20.64 -25.51 29.64
C THR A 320 -20.71 -27.04 29.64
N SER A 321 -19.69 -27.70 29.07
CA SER A 321 -18.98 -28.84 29.69
C SER A 321 -17.56 -28.97 29.09
N PRO A 322 -16.57 -29.45 29.85
CA PRO A 322 -15.16 -29.16 29.63
C PRO A 322 -14.46 -30.24 28.80
N THR A 323 -13.63 -29.82 27.83
CA THR A 323 -12.68 -30.71 27.15
C THR A 323 -11.31 -30.04 26.98
N PRO A 324 -10.21 -30.81 27.04
CA PRO A 324 -8.85 -30.33 27.28
C PRO A 324 -8.22 -29.68 26.03
N ASN A 325 -7.31 -28.74 26.30
CA ASN A 325 -6.48 -27.95 25.36
C ASN A 325 -5.96 -28.70 24.12
N GLY A 326 -5.80 -28.10 22.94
CA GLY A 326 -5.95 -26.69 22.58
C GLY A 326 -5.65 -26.47 21.09
N ARG A 327 -6.69 -26.09 20.33
CA ARG A 327 -6.59 -25.43 19.04
C ARG A 327 -6.30 -23.95 19.30
N LYS A 328 -5.17 -23.39 18.85
CA LYS A 328 -4.95 -21.93 18.89
C LYS A 328 -4.31 -21.45 17.58
N GLY A 329 -4.99 -20.52 16.92
CA GLY A 329 -4.40 -19.70 15.87
C GLY A 329 -3.31 -18.78 16.41
N TRP A 330 -2.61 -18.09 15.51
CA TRP A 330 -1.44 -17.27 15.84
C TRP A 330 -1.78 -16.20 16.91
N PRO A 331 -1.04 -16.14 18.04
CA PRO A 331 -1.19 -15.06 18.99
C PRO A 331 -0.94 -13.72 18.31
N ASN A 332 -1.84 -12.78 18.54
CA ASN A 332 -1.75 -11.44 17.96
C ASN A 332 -2.00 -10.37 19.03
N ALA A 333 -1.43 -9.20 18.78
CA ALA A 333 -1.68 -8.01 19.57
C ALA A 333 -1.79 -6.81 18.64
N TRP A 334 -2.63 -5.85 18.99
CA TRP A 334 -2.58 -4.55 18.37
C TRP A 334 -1.49 -3.72 19.07
N VAL A 335 -0.70 -2.96 18.32
CA VAL A 335 0.23 -1.94 18.83
C VAL A 335 -0.12 -0.58 18.24
N ASP A 336 0.18 0.49 18.97
CA ASP A 336 -0.06 1.85 18.46
C ASP A 336 0.77 2.08 17.19
N ASN A 337 0.23 2.81 16.22
CA ASN A 337 0.92 3.08 14.95
C ASN A 337 2.35 3.60 15.17
N ASP A 338 2.56 4.51 16.12
CA ASP A 338 3.84 5.14 16.44
C ASP A 338 4.86 4.20 17.09
N ALA A 339 4.39 3.11 17.69
CA ALA A 339 5.23 2.07 18.25
C ALA A 339 5.83 1.18 17.17
N ALA A 340 5.23 1.13 15.98
CA ALA A 340 5.67 0.33 14.84
C ALA A 340 6.50 1.18 13.85
N ARG A 341 7.72 0.74 13.56
CA ARG A 341 8.69 1.45 12.71
C ARG A 341 9.16 0.59 11.55
N PRO A 342 8.75 0.89 10.31
CA PRO A 342 9.23 0.17 9.14
C PRO A 342 10.73 0.42 8.93
N TYR A 343 11.44 -0.60 8.46
CA TYR A 343 12.81 -0.52 7.98
C TYR A 343 13.07 -1.65 6.98
N THR A 344 13.97 -1.40 6.04
CA THR A 344 14.37 -2.41 5.06
C THR A 344 15.63 -3.11 5.55
N LEU A 345 15.54 -4.43 5.77
CA LEU A 345 16.69 -5.28 6.03
C LEU A 345 17.38 -5.59 4.71
N HIS A 346 18.63 -5.19 4.59
CA HIS A 346 19.46 -5.51 3.44
C HIS A 346 20.28 -6.75 3.76
N ALA A 347 20.00 -7.85 3.07
CA ALA A 347 20.78 -9.06 3.15
C ALA A 347 22.10 -8.90 2.39
N ARG A 348 23.13 -9.66 2.78
CA ARG A 348 24.47 -9.61 2.17
C ARG A 348 24.48 -10.02 0.69
N ASP A 349 23.43 -10.70 0.23
CA ASP A 349 23.21 -11.11 -1.16
C ASP A 349 22.46 -10.06 -2.00
N GLY A 350 22.17 -8.88 -1.43
CA GLY A 350 21.50 -7.79 -2.12
C GLY A 350 19.96 -7.84 -2.05
N ARG A 351 19.37 -8.84 -1.39
CA ARG A 351 17.92 -8.88 -1.16
C ARG A 351 17.50 -7.88 -0.09
N GLU A 352 16.36 -7.25 -0.32
CA GLU A 352 15.75 -6.28 0.58
C GLU A 352 14.45 -6.85 1.15
N TRP A 353 14.29 -6.76 2.48
CA TRP A 353 13.09 -7.21 3.17
C TRP A 353 12.47 -6.05 3.95
N ASP A 354 11.21 -5.76 3.69
CA ASP A 354 10.46 -4.83 4.52
C ASP A 354 10.17 -5.47 5.88
N LYS A 355 10.76 -4.90 6.92
CA LYS A 355 10.59 -5.31 8.31
C LYS A 355 10.04 -4.16 9.13
N MET A 356 9.54 -4.49 10.31
CA MET A 356 9.03 -3.53 11.27
C MET A 356 9.62 -3.78 12.64
N ILE A 357 10.17 -2.74 13.25
CA ILE A 357 10.52 -2.74 14.66
C ILE A 357 9.29 -2.30 15.45
N ILE A 358 8.84 -3.14 16.36
CA ILE A 358 7.72 -2.89 17.26
C ILE A 358 8.27 -2.60 18.65
N ARG A 359 8.06 -1.37 19.13
CA ARG A 359 8.38 -1.00 20.51
C ARG A 359 7.27 -1.44 21.45
N LEU A 360 7.65 -2.06 22.56
CA LEU A 360 6.71 -2.48 23.58
C LEU A 360 6.16 -1.26 24.33
N PRO A 361 4.82 -1.18 24.55
CA PRO A 361 4.19 -0.07 25.23
C PRO A 361 4.64 0.05 26.69
N ALA A 362 4.53 1.27 27.24
CA ALA A 362 4.84 1.52 28.64
C ALA A 362 3.99 0.65 29.57
N GLY A 363 4.62 0.05 30.59
CA GLY A 363 3.96 -0.88 31.51
C GLY A 363 3.85 -2.33 31.02
N THR A 364 4.52 -2.70 29.92
CA THR A 364 4.62 -4.12 29.51
C THR A 364 5.45 -4.90 30.53
N VAL A 365 4.84 -5.90 31.16
CA VAL A 365 5.48 -6.77 32.16
C VAL A 365 5.20 -8.22 31.80
N ILE A 366 6.24 -9.06 31.80
CA ILE A 366 6.14 -10.52 31.59
C ILE A 366 6.90 -11.21 32.71
N ASP A 367 6.26 -12.16 33.40
CA ASP A 367 6.87 -12.95 34.48
C ASP A 367 7.61 -12.08 35.53
N GLY A 368 7.04 -10.92 35.88
CA GLY A 368 7.61 -9.96 36.84
C GLY A 368 8.71 -9.03 36.28
N ARG A 369 9.18 -9.25 35.06
CA ARG A 369 10.18 -8.42 34.38
C ARG A 369 9.53 -7.28 33.62
N ARG A 370 9.98 -6.05 33.89
CA ARG A 370 9.61 -4.85 33.12
C ARG A 370 10.31 -4.83 31.77
N LEU A 371 9.51 -4.74 30.70
CA LEU A 371 9.96 -4.78 29.31
C LEU A 371 9.50 -3.54 28.53
N ASP A 372 9.05 -2.49 29.20
CA ASP A 372 8.76 -1.20 28.58
C ASP A 372 10.01 -0.62 27.89
N GLY A 373 9.86 -0.14 26.65
CA GLY A 373 10.96 0.39 25.85
C GLY A 373 11.89 -0.64 25.20
N TRP A 374 11.65 -1.94 25.40
CA TRP A 374 12.22 -3.00 24.57
C TRP A 374 11.48 -3.07 23.23
N ALA A 375 12.09 -3.68 22.23
CA ALA A 375 11.48 -3.83 20.91
C ALA A 375 11.75 -5.20 20.32
N PHE A 376 10.94 -5.63 19.37
CA PHE A 376 11.24 -6.79 18.53
C PHE A 376 10.99 -6.42 17.08
N ASP A 377 11.57 -7.16 16.14
CA ASP A 377 11.31 -6.99 14.72
C ASP A 377 10.52 -8.16 14.15
N LEU A 378 9.71 -7.86 13.13
CA LEU A 378 9.00 -8.84 12.33
C LEU A 378 8.98 -8.39 10.86
N PHE A 379 8.61 -9.28 9.94
CA PHE A 379 8.42 -8.89 8.54
C PHE A 379 7.15 -8.04 8.41
N ALA A 380 7.27 -6.89 7.74
CA ALA A 380 6.15 -5.97 7.60
C ALA A 380 5.17 -6.56 6.58
N SER A 381 4.01 -7.05 7.04
CA SER A 381 2.99 -7.57 6.13
C SER A 381 2.32 -6.45 5.32
N ASP A 382 1.73 -6.69 4.14
CA ASP A 382 1.00 -5.62 3.41
C ASP A 382 -0.18 -5.09 4.24
N ALA A 383 -0.80 -5.95 5.06
CA ALA A 383 -1.80 -5.51 6.02
C ALA A 383 -1.19 -4.59 7.09
N ILE A 384 0.00 -4.91 7.59
CA ILE A 384 0.75 -4.09 8.55
C ILE A 384 1.28 -2.79 7.91
N LYS A 385 1.78 -2.84 6.67
CA LYS A 385 2.21 -1.69 5.87
C LYS A 385 1.03 -0.78 5.58
N ARG A 386 -0.12 -1.34 5.21
CA ARG A 386 -1.36 -0.62 4.96
C ARG A 386 -1.92 0.00 6.24
N GLN A 387 -2.00 -0.75 7.34
CA GLN A 387 -2.37 -0.20 8.65
C GLN A 387 -1.42 0.93 9.04
N LYS A 388 -0.12 0.74 8.84
CA LYS A 388 0.91 1.74 9.12
C LYS A 388 0.71 3.00 8.27
N SER A 389 0.52 2.84 6.96
CA SER A 389 0.37 3.94 6.00
C SER A 389 -0.96 4.69 6.16
N GLU A 390 -2.03 4.00 6.54
CA GLU A 390 -3.33 4.60 6.86
C GLU A 390 -3.36 5.24 8.26
N GLY A 391 -2.24 5.25 9.00
CA GLY A 391 -2.17 5.82 10.35
C GLY A 391 -2.90 5.02 11.42
N ARG A 392 -3.35 3.79 11.11
CA ARG A 392 -4.05 2.89 12.03
C ARG A 392 -3.08 2.14 12.94
N ASP A 393 -3.56 1.71 14.09
CA ASP A 393 -2.84 0.75 14.92
C ASP A 393 -2.47 -0.50 14.11
N VAL A 394 -1.31 -1.06 14.42
CA VAL A 394 -0.75 -2.19 13.68
C VAL A 394 -1.07 -3.48 14.42
N ASN A 395 -1.62 -4.47 13.71
CA ASN A 395 -1.83 -5.80 14.26
C ASN A 395 -0.58 -6.66 14.04
N VAL A 396 0.13 -6.95 15.14
CA VAL A 396 1.32 -7.81 15.13
C VAL A 396 0.90 -9.24 15.44
N ARG A 397 1.30 -10.18 14.58
CA ARG A 397 1.07 -11.62 14.75
C ARG A 397 2.39 -12.30 14.99
N LEU A 398 2.43 -13.18 15.98
CA LEU A 398 3.65 -13.88 16.37
C LEU A 398 3.46 -15.38 16.18
N ARG A 399 4.45 -16.07 15.63
CA ARG A 399 4.39 -17.51 15.33
C ARG A 399 4.28 -18.33 16.63
N PRO A 400 3.24 -19.16 16.83
CA PRO A 400 3.18 -20.05 17.97
C PRO A 400 4.41 -20.96 18.07
N GLY A 401 4.91 -21.19 19.29
CA GLY A 401 6.04 -22.10 19.52
C GLY A 401 7.42 -21.59 19.07
N ARG A 402 7.53 -20.37 18.53
CA ARG A 402 8.80 -19.72 18.22
C ARG A 402 9.05 -18.59 19.22
N GLY A 403 10.13 -18.68 20.00
CA GLY A 403 10.53 -17.62 20.92
C GLY A 403 10.74 -16.29 20.20
N VAL A 404 10.35 -15.19 20.84
CA VAL A 404 10.48 -13.83 20.28
C VAL A 404 11.65 -13.14 20.96
N GLU A 405 12.66 -12.78 20.17
CA GLU A 405 13.79 -11.99 20.67
C GLU A 405 13.35 -10.52 20.82
N LEU A 406 13.35 -10.05 22.06
CA LEU A 406 13.26 -8.64 22.39
C LEU A 406 14.66 -8.06 22.49
N PHE A 407 14.88 -6.88 21.94
CA PHE A 407 16.13 -6.15 22.03
C PHE A 407 15.95 -4.72 22.54
N GLN A 408 17.01 -4.19 23.15
CA GLN A 408 17.12 -2.81 23.59
C GLN A 408 18.53 -2.28 23.27
N GLY A 409 18.63 -1.06 22.75
CA GLY A 409 19.91 -0.47 22.31
C GLY A 409 20.25 -0.79 20.85
N ARG A 410 21.46 -0.43 20.41
CA ARG A 410 21.98 -0.63 19.04
C ARG A 410 23.47 -0.97 19.09
N GLY A 411 23.96 -1.73 18.10
CA GLY A 411 25.37 -2.09 17.96
C GLY A 411 25.88 -2.89 19.16
N GLU A 412 27.12 -2.63 19.58
CA GLU A 412 27.78 -3.30 20.72
C GLU A 412 27.05 -3.11 22.07
N LYS A 413 26.15 -2.12 22.17
CA LYS A 413 25.33 -1.87 23.36
C LYS A 413 23.94 -2.54 23.28
N ARG A 414 23.68 -3.38 22.27
CA ARG A 414 22.42 -4.12 22.14
C ARG A 414 22.36 -5.22 23.20
N ARG A 415 21.28 -5.22 23.97
CA ARG A 415 20.90 -6.29 24.91
C ARG A 415 19.70 -7.01 24.34
N SER A 416 19.68 -8.33 24.42
CA SER A 416 18.55 -9.17 23.98
C SER A 416 18.00 -10.03 25.11
N VAL A 417 16.73 -10.40 25.01
CA VAL A 417 16.07 -11.42 25.83
C VAL A 417 15.05 -12.14 24.96
N THR A 418 14.99 -13.46 25.07
CA THR A 418 13.98 -14.26 24.37
C THR A 418 12.76 -14.47 25.26
N ILE A 419 11.57 -14.29 24.68
CA ILE A 419 10.30 -14.67 25.30
C ILE A 419 9.81 -15.94 24.61
N ASP A 420 9.84 -17.07 25.32
CA ASP A 420 9.56 -18.40 24.75
C ASP A 420 8.09 -18.61 24.37
N ASP A 421 7.17 -17.90 25.02
CA ASP A 421 5.73 -17.95 24.73
C ASP A 421 5.24 -16.62 24.12
N PRO A 422 5.06 -16.57 22.79
CA PRO A 422 4.54 -15.40 22.09
C PRO A 422 3.12 -15.00 22.52
N ALA A 423 2.32 -15.95 23.02
CA ALA A 423 1.00 -15.64 23.54
C ALA A 423 1.08 -14.81 24.83
N LYS A 424 2.08 -15.07 25.69
CA LYS A 424 2.36 -14.22 26.86
C LYS A 424 2.75 -12.81 26.45
N LEU A 425 3.58 -12.68 25.42
CA LEU A 425 3.99 -11.37 24.89
C LEU A 425 2.80 -10.58 24.33
N CYS A 426 1.96 -11.20 23.50
CA CYS A 426 0.75 -10.56 22.98
C CYS A 426 -0.24 -10.17 24.09
N ALA A 427 -0.43 -11.02 25.10
CA ALA A 427 -1.27 -10.71 26.24
C ALA A 427 -0.72 -9.52 27.05
N ALA A 428 0.59 -9.47 27.29
CA ALA A 428 1.23 -8.37 28.01
C ALA A 428 1.12 -7.03 27.26
N ILE A 429 1.25 -7.04 25.93
CA ILE A 429 1.02 -5.86 25.08
C ILE A 429 -0.43 -5.39 25.19
N ALA A 430 -1.39 -6.33 25.08
CA ALA A 430 -2.81 -6.00 25.17
C ALA A 430 -3.19 -5.41 26.55
N GLU A 431 -2.66 -5.98 27.64
CA GLU A 431 -2.89 -5.49 29.00
C GLU A 431 -2.25 -4.13 29.25
N ALA A 432 -1.01 -3.89 28.78
CA ALA A 432 -0.37 -2.58 28.87
C ALA A 432 -1.18 -1.50 28.13
N ARG A 433 -1.75 -1.83 26.96
CA ARG A 433 -2.61 -0.92 26.21
C ARG A 433 -3.97 -0.68 26.89
N LYS A 434 -4.59 -1.71 27.46
CA LYS A 434 -5.82 -1.55 28.26
C LYS A 434 -5.55 -0.69 29.49
N ALA A 435 -4.44 -0.89 30.18
CA ALA A 435 -4.04 -0.09 31.32
C ALA A 435 -3.79 1.38 30.94
N ALA A 436 -3.15 1.63 29.80
CA ALA A 436 -3.00 2.98 29.25
C ALA A 436 -4.37 3.61 28.95
N LYS A 437 -5.26 2.87 28.28
CA LYS A 437 -6.65 3.31 27.97
C LYS A 437 -7.54 3.48 29.19
N ARG A 438 -7.26 2.79 30.31
CA ARG A 438 -7.92 2.95 31.62
C ARG A 438 -7.38 4.12 32.44
N LYS A 439 -6.18 4.61 32.12
CA LYS A 439 -5.66 5.88 32.66
C LYS A 439 -6.21 7.10 31.90
N THR A 440 -6.68 6.91 30.66
CA THR A 440 -7.28 7.96 29.80
C THR A 440 -8.77 8.30 30.02
N PRO A 441 -9.66 7.51 30.66
CA PRO A 441 -11.08 7.89 30.81
C PRO A 441 -11.29 8.91 31.94
N ASP A 442 -10.34 9.06 32.86
CA ASP A 442 -10.48 9.89 34.07
C ASP A 442 -9.75 11.26 33.97
N MET A 443 -9.21 11.59 32.79
CA MET A 443 -8.66 12.92 32.48
C MET A 443 -9.56 13.76 31.56
N GLN A 444 -10.81 13.34 31.33
CA GLN A 444 -11.82 14.18 30.66
C GLN A 444 -12.55 15.15 31.60
N ALA A 445 -12.15 15.24 32.87
CA ALA A 445 -12.64 16.23 33.82
C ALA A 445 -11.49 16.99 34.50
N LYS A 446 -10.55 17.52 33.72
CA LYS A 446 -9.72 18.67 34.10
C LYS A 446 -9.12 19.26 32.83
N GLN A 447 -9.59 20.45 32.46
CA GLN A 447 -8.99 21.29 31.44
C GLN A 447 -7.48 21.43 31.76
N PRO A 448 -6.56 20.90 30.93
CA PRO A 448 -5.15 21.21 31.05
C PRO A 448 -4.92 22.62 30.51
N PRO A 449 -3.97 23.39 31.06
CA PRO A 449 -3.75 24.76 30.66
C PRO A 449 -3.37 24.81 29.17
N ALA A 450 -3.83 25.84 28.48
CA ALA A 450 -3.49 26.10 27.09
C ALA A 450 -1.97 25.99 26.88
N VAL A 451 -1.54 25.02 26.08
CA VAL A 451 -0.16 24.95 25.58
C VAL A 451 -0.17 25.65 24.23
N ASP A 452 0.65 26.70 24.13
CA ASP A 452 0.79 27.61 22.99
C ASP A 452 0.86 26.89 21.63
N THR A 453 -0.18 27.07 20.81
CA THR A 453 -0.17 26.83 19.37
C THR A 453 0.52 28.00 18.65
N ALA A 454 1.79 28.25 18.98
CA ALA A 454 2.55 29.30 18.34
C ALA A 454 3.96 28.81 18.01
N THR A 455 4.08 28.31 16.78
CA THR A 455 5.28 28.15 15.95
C THR A 455 5.84 26.72 15.86
N PRO A 456 6.06 26.23 14.63
CA PRO A 456 6.52 24.85 14.38
C PRO A 456 8.03 24.61 14.58
N LEU A 457 8.85 25.61 14.94
CA LEU A 457 10.21 25.36 15.46
C LEU A 457 10.24 25.60 16.97
N SER A 458 10.99 24.77 17.70
CA SER A 458 11.25 25.03 19.13
C SER A 458 12.09 26.30 19.30
N GLU A 459 12.00 26.95 20.47
CA GLU A 459 12.74 28.19 20.77
C GLU A 459 14.25 28.03 20.62
N GLU A 460 14.79 26.89 21.05
CA GLU A 460 16.20 26.54 20.90
C GLU A 460 16.60 26.42 19.43
N MET A 461 15.74 25.79 18.61
CA MET A 461 15.97 25.65 17.17
C MET A 461 15.93 26.99 16.45
N ARG A 462 15.00 27.87 16.81
CA ARG A 462 14.91 29.23 16.25
C ARG A 462 16.14 30.06 16.58
N SER A 463 16.55 30.04 17.85
CA SER A 463 17.77 30.71 18.30
C SER A 463 18.99 30.23 17.53
N GLU A 464 19.07 28.92 17.27
CA GLU A 464 20.15 28.34 16.49
C GLU A 464 20.07 28.70 15.00
N VAL A 465 18.88 28.75 14.38
CA VAL A 465 18.72 29.23 12.99
C VAL A 465 19.16 30.69 12.85
N ILE A 466 18.78 31.54 13.80
CA ILE A 466 19.18 32.95 13.82
C ILE A 466 20.70 33.05 13.91
N ARG A 467 21.31 32.31 14.84
CA ARG A 467 22.77 32.25 14.98
C ARG A 467 23.47 31.78 13.71
N LEU A 468 22.99 30.71 13.06
CA LEU A 468 23.53 30.22 11.79
C LEU A 468 23.45 31.29 10.68
N ARG A 469 22.38 32.08 10.64
CA ARG A 469 22.21 33.17 9.66
C ARG A 469 23.09 34.38 9.95
N GLU A 470 23.31 34.70 11.22
CA GLU A 470 24.22 35.77 11.65
C GLU A 470 25.70 35.38 11.40
N GLN A 471 26.03 34.10 11.59
CA GLN A 471 27.37 33.52 11.38
C GLN A 471 27.48 32.80 10.03
N LYS A 472 26.82 33.32 8.99
CA LYS A 472 26.68 32.63 7.69
C LYS A 472 28.04 32.28 7.06
N ASP A 473 29.02 33.17 7.17
CA ASP A 473 30.34 32.99 6.55
C ASP A 473 31.08 31.79 7.16
N ASP A 474 30.94 31.58 8.47
CA ASP A 474 31.51 30.44 9.21
C ASP A 474 30.80 29.11 8.91
N HIS A 475 29.56 29.17 8.39
CA HIS A 475 28.72 28.00 8.10
C HIS A 475 28.43 27.80 6.60
N THR A 476 29.31 28.31 5.73
CA THR A 476 29.13 28.27 4.26
C THR A 476 28.84 26.86 3.72
N ALA A 477 29.47 25.82 4.26
CA ALA A 477 29.24 24.42 3.86
C ALA A 477 27.81 23.95 4.17
N ALA A 478 27.27 24.32 5.32
CA ALA A 478 25.90 23.99 5.73
C ALA A 478 24.86 24.71 4.85
N PHE A 479 25.05 25.99 4.57
CA PHE A 479 24.18 26.76 3.66
C PHE A 479 24.22 26.22 2.23
N GLY A 480 25.41 25.88 1.73
CA GLY A 480 25.59 25.28 0.42
C GLY A 480 24.85 23.95 0.31
N LEU A 481 24.97 23.08 1.31
CA LEU A 481 24.30 21.78 1.35
C LEU A 481 22.77 21.90 1.44
N ALA A 482 22.26 22.81 2.27
CA ALA A 482 20.82 23.07 2.37
C ALA A 482 20.24 23.60 1.05
N ARG A 483 20.92 24.55 0.39
CA ARG A 483 20.52 25.07 -0.92
C ARG A 483 20.57 24.00 -2.01
N TYR A 484 21.61 23.16 -1.99
CA TYR A 484 21.76 22.07 -2.95
C TYR A 484 20.63 21.04 -2.80
N ALA A 485 20.18 20.76 -1.57
CA ALA A 485 19.03 19.89 -1.32
C ALA A 485 17.75 20.40 -1.99
N VAL A 486 17.45 21.70 -1.85
CA VAL A 486 16.29 22.33 -2.49
C VAL A 486 16.40 22.28 -4.03
N GLY A 487 17.60 22.50 -4.57
CA GLY A 487 17.80 22.54 -6.03
C GLY A 487 17.88 21.19 -6.73
N ASN A 488 18.32 20.13 -6.05
CA ASN A 488 18.69 18.86 -6.70
C ASN A 488 17.99 17.61 -6.13
N ALA A 489 17.26 17.75 -5.01
CA ALA A 489 16.56 16.64 -4.36
C ALA A 489 15.07 16.93 -4.16
N TRP A 490 14.44 17.63 -5.11
CA TRP A 490 13.09 18.18 -5.01
C TRP A 490 12.03 17.14 -4.64
N GLU A 491 12.01 15.94 -5.25
CA GLU A 491 11.04 14.87 -4.92
C GLU A 491 11.15 14.36 -3.48
N SER A 492 12.35 14.39 -2.90
CA SER A 492 12.57 13.96 -1.52
C SER A 492 12.27 15.07 -0.52
N VAL A 493 12.51 16.32 -0.91
CA VAL A 493 12.19 17.52 -0.13
C VAL A 493 10.68 17.75 -0.09
N ASP A 494 9.98 17.60 -1.22
CA ASP A 494 8.52 17.76 -1.34
C ASP A 494 7.76 16.69 -0.54
N ARG A 495 8.17 15.42 -0.65
CA ARG A 495 7.60 14.35 0.19
C ARG A 495 7.80 14.61 1.68
N LEU A 496 8.97 15.13 2.07
CA LEU A 496 9.25 15.49 3.46
C LEU A 496 8.36 16.65 3.91
N GLN A 497 8.18 17.68 3.07
CA GLN A 497 7.32 18.83 3.35
C GLN A 497 5.86 18.41 3.53
N ASN A 498 5.30 17.64 2.58
CA ASN A 498 3.94 17.12 2.65
C ASN A 498 3.71 16.26 3.89
N GLN A 499 4.71 15.46 4.27
CA GLN A 499 4.66 14.68 5.49
C GLN A 499 4.65 15.57 6.74
N LEU A 500 5.51 16.61 6.81
CA LEU A 500 5.55 17.55 7.94
C LEU A 500 4.24 18.32 8.07
N ILE A 501 3.64 18.77 6.96
CA ILE A 501 2.32 19.42 6.92
C ILE A 501 1.25 18.49 7.49
N ALA A 502 1.19 17.24 7.04
CA ALA A 502 0.24 16.26 7.56
C ALA A 502 0.39 16.02 9.08
N TYR A 503 1.62 16.10 9.63
CA TYR A 503 1.84 16.03 11.08
C TYR A 503 1.40 17.31 11.81
N MET A 504 1.55 18.49 11.19
CA MET A 504 1.06 19.77 11.73
C MET A 504 -0.47 19.76 11.78
N ASP A 505 -1.13 19.41 10.68
CA ASP A 505 -2.60 19.36 10.58
C ASP A 505 -3.21 18.34 11.56
N ALA A 506 -2.51 17.24 11.80
CA ALA A 506 -2.94 16.21 12.75
C ALA A 506 -2.66 16.56 14.23
N GLY A 507 -2.02 17.70 14.53
CA GLY A 507 -1.60 18.06 15.89
C GLY A 507 -0.53 17.14 16.50
N LYS A 508 0.18 16.39 15.65
CA LYS A 508 1.21 15.39 16.02
C LYS A 508 2.63 15.85 15.71
N TYR A 509 2.79 17.11 15.34
CA TYR A 509 4.07 17.68 14.97
C TYR A 509 5.02 17.77 16.18
N ASP A 510 6.24 17.26 15.99
CA ASP A 510 7.34 17.36 16.96
C ASP A 510 8.58 17.90 16.25
N ALA A 511 9.06 19.06 16.68
CA ALA A 511 10.19 19.75 16.03
C ALA A 511 11.48 18.93 16.08
N GLY A 512 11.70 18.13 17.13
CA GLY A 512 12.86 17.25 17.27
C GLY A 512 12.86 16.08 16.29
N LEU A 513 11.70 15.46 16.10
CA LEU A 513 11.49 14.40 15.11
C LEU A 513 11.54 14.96 13.69
N ALA A 514 10.98 16.14 13.45
CA ALA A 514 11.07 16.85 12.18
C ALA A 514 12.53 17.11 11.80
N LEU A 515 13.34 17.69 12.70
CA LEU A 515 14.76 17.92 12.48
C LEU A 515 15.53 16.62 12.19
N LYS A 516 15.17 15.53 12.87
CA LYS A 516 15.78 14.21 12.64
C LYS A 516 15.42 13.64 11.27
N ALA A 517 14.19 13.83 10.80
CA ALA A 517 13.75 13.43 9.47
C ALA A 517 14.46 14.27 8.39
N THR A 518 14.53 15.59 8.57
CA THR A 518 15.25 16.50 7.68
C THR A 518 16.73 16.18 7.61
N LYS A 519 17.36 15.84 8.74
CA LYS A 519 18.76 15.40 8.77
C LYS A 519 19.00 14.13 7.94
N ARG A 520 18.07 13.18 7.92
CA ARG A 520 18.21 11.98 7.07
C ARG A 520 18.11 12.31 5.58
N ALA A 521 17.28 13.29 5.22
CA ALA A 521 17.25 13.80 3.86
C ALA A 521 18.59 14.45 3.50
N ILE A 522 19.11 15.32 4.36
CA ILE A 522 20.43 15.97 4.19
C ILE A 522 21.58 14.95 4.15
N ASP A 523 21.56 13.91 4.98
CA ASP A 523 22.59 12.86 4.98
C ASP A 523 22.63 12.13 3.61
N ARG A 524 21.48 11.91 2.96
CA ARG A 524 21.44 11.34 1.59
C ARG A 524 21.92 12.34 0.54
N VAL A 525 21.50 13.60 0.65
CA VAL A 525 21.92 14.68 -0.26
C VAL A 525 23.43 14.92 -0.16
N ALA A 526 24.03 14.79 1.02
CA ALA A 526 25.48 14.91 1.20
C ALA A 526 26.24 13.82 0.43
N VAL A 527 25.74 12.58 0.43
CA VAL A 527 26.33 11.48 -0.34
C VAL A 527 26.16 11.72 -1.85
N GLN A 528 24.98 12.15 -2.28
CA GLN A 528 24.72 12.50 -3.69
C GLN A 528 25.62 13.65 -4.17
N HIS A 529 25.75 14.71 -3.38
CA HIS A 529 26.67 15.81 -3.66
C HIS A 529 28.10 15.30 -3.80
N ALA A 530 28.56 14.44 -2.88
CA ALA A 530 29.89 13.86 -2.95
C ALA A 530 30.07 13.02 -4.22
N GLN A 531 29.10 12.18 -4.59
CA GLN A 531 29.16 11.39 -5.83
C GLN A 531 29.27 12.26 -7.10
N GLN A 532 28.65 13.43 -7.10
CA GLN A 532 28.64 14.31 -8.27
C GLN A 532 29.82 15.28 -8.34
N HIS A 533 30.37 15.71 -7.20
CA HIS A 533 31.33 16.81 -7.16
C HIS A 533 32.65 16.50 -6.45
N ASP A 534 32.71 15.45 -5.63
CA ASP A 534 33.88 15.16 -4.78
C ASP A 534 34.42 13.73 -5.02
N VAL A 535 33.69 12.71 -4.57
CA VAL A 535 34.07 11.29 -4.57
C VAL A 535 32.97 10.46 -5.26
N PRO A 536 33.14 10.09 -6.55
CA PRO A 536 32.14 9.35 -7.33
C PRO A 536 31.69 8.01 -6.74
N GLN A 537 32.51 7.43 -5.86
CA GLN A 537 32.26 6.14 -5.20
C GLN A 537 31.77 6.28 -3.75
N ALA A 538 31.41 7.50 -3.30
CA ALA A 538 30.90 7.70 -1.94
C ALA A 538 29.66 6.83 -1.68
N ARG A 539 29.67 6.05 -0.58
CA ARG A 539 28.54 5.17 -0.19
C ARG A 539 27.91 5.59 1.13
N SER A 540 28.56 6.48 1.87
CA SER A 540 28.13 6.92 3.19
C SER A 540 28.52 8.37 3.45
N VAL A 541 27.89 8.99 4.46
CA VAL A 541 28.24 10.37 4.89
C VAL A 541 29.67 10.51 5.40
N ALA A 542 30.31 9.40 5.79
CA ALA A 542 31.71 9.39 6.19
C ALA A 542 32.67 9.64 5.01
N ASP A 543 32.19 9.39 3.78
CA ASP A 543 32.97 9.57 2.54
C ASP A 543 32.81 11.00 1.99
N THR A 544 32.09 11.88 2.70
CA THR A 544 31.74 13.23 2.24
C THR A 544 32.55 14.29 2.98
N ARG A 545 32.76 15.45 2.34
CA ARG A 545 33.46 16.59 2.96
C ARG A 545 32.67 17.30 4.06
N PHE A 546 31.38 17.01 4.20
CA PHE A 546 30.49 17.69 5.14
C PHE A 546 30.62 17.05 6.53
N SER A 547 30.91 17.84 7.57
CA SER A 547 31.00 17.34 8.94
C SER A 547 29.62 16.97 9.51
N ALA A 548 29.60 16.28 10.66
CA ALA A 548 28.34 16.01 11.37
C ALA A 548 27.62 17.29 11.81
N GLU A 549 28.39 18.34 12.09
CA GLU A 549 27.90 19.67 12.45
C GLU A 549 27.31 20.38 11.23
N ASP A 550 27.99 20.37 10.08
CA ASP A 550 27.50 20.94 8.83
C ASP A 550 26.17 20.31 8.41
N ARG A 551 26.06 18.98 8.51
CA ARG A 551 24.83 18.26 8.16
C ARG A 551 23.70 18.53 9.14
N ARG A 552 23.99 18.82 10.40
CA ARG A 552 22.98 19.22 11.39
C ARG A 552 22.50 20.66 11.14
N ALA A 553 23.43 21.58 10.88
CA ALA A 553 23.13 22.96 10.54
C ALA A 553 22.32 23.06 9.23
N ALA A 554 22.72 22.32 8.19
CA ALA A 554 22.00 22.24 6.93
C ALA A 554 20.58 21.68 7.09
N ALA A 555 20.40 20.68 7.95
CA ALA A 555 19.08 20.12 8.27
C ALA A 555 18.17 21.11 8.99
N LEU A 556 18.74 21.92 9.88
CA LEU A 556 18.00 22.94 10.60
C LEU A 556 17.56 24.07 9.65
N LEU A 557 18.46 24.52 8.76
CA LEU A 557 18.16 25.51 7.72
C LEU A 557 17.08 25.01 6.75
N LEU A 558 17.16 23.76 6.30
CA LEU A 558 16.15 23.17 5.42
C LEU A 558 14.80 23.02 6.14
N LEU A 559 14.80 22.59 7.41
CA LEU A 559 13.56 22.45 8.18
C LEU A 559 12.86 23.81 8.34
N ASP A 560 13.62 24.87 8.64
CA ASP A 560 13.09 26.23 8.73
C ASP A 560 12.44 26.69 7.40
N THR A 561 13.04 26.36 6.26
CA THR A 561 12.43 26.62 4.94
C THR A 561 11.14 25.84 4.73
N LEU A 562 11.15 24.52 4.94
CA LEU A 562 9.99 23.66 4.65
C LEU A 562 8.76 23.99 5.49
N VAL A 563 9.02 24.42 6.71
CA VAL A 563 8.00 24.72 7.71
C VAL A 563 7.60 26.22 7.65
N GLY A 564 8.51 27.10 7.20
CA GLY A 564 8.22 28.50 6.91
C GLY A 564 7.19 28.67 5.78
N ASP A 565 7.27 27.86 4.72
CA ASP A 565 6.32 27.86 3.60
C ASP A 565 4.88 27.50 4.02
N HIS A 566 4.72 26.61 5.00
CA HIS A 566 3.40 26.25 5.55
C HIS A 566 2.79 27.40 6.34
N ASN A 567 3.61 28.21 7.01
CA ASN A 567 3.13 29.36 7.78
C ASN A 567 2.63 30.49 6.86
N ASP A 568 3.24 30.68 5.69
CA ASP A 568 2.73 31.62 4.68
C ASP A 568 1.42 31.12 4.04
N GLN A 569 1.25 29.81 3.83
CA GLN A 569 -0.01 29.21 3.36
C GLN A 569 -1.13 29.22 4.41
N ASP A 570 -0.83 28.93 5.68
CA ASP A 570 -1.81 28.97 6.78
C ASP A 570 -2.21 30.41 7.13
N ILE A 571 -1.30 31.41 6.95
CA ILE A 571 -1.65 32.84 7.07
C ILE A 571 -2.51 33.32 5.90
N THR A 572 -2.30 32.83 4.67
CA THR A 572 -3.17 33.15 3.53
C THR A 572 -4.51 32.44 3.61
N ASP A 573 -4.55 31.17 4.00
CA ASP A 573 -5.77 30.36 4.16
C ASP A 573 -6.59 30.75 5.39
N ARG A 574 -6.00 31.26 6.47
CA ARG A 574 -6.77 31.85 7.59
C ARG A 574 -7.29 33.25 7.26
N ARG A 575 -6.63 33.98 6.34
CA ARG A 575 -7.11 35.28 5.84
C ARG A 575 -8.19 35.13 4.77
N ASN A 576 -8.20 34.03 4.00
CA ASN A 576 -9.15 33.81 2.92
C ASN A 576 -10.63 33.77 3.37
N PRO A 577 -11.04 33.03 4.42
CA PRO A 577 -12.42 33.00 4.87
C PRO A 577 -12.81 34.29 5.62
N ILE A 578 -11.86 35.01 6.21
CA ILE A 578 -12.12 36.33 6.82
C ILE A 578 -12.29 37.39 5.72
N ARG A 579 -11.54 37.30 4.62
CA ARG A 579 -11.60 38.22 3.48
C ARG A 579 -12.79 37.93 2.57
N GLU A 580 -13.18 36.67 2.41
CA GLU A 580 -14.42 36.24 1.72
C GLU A 580 -15.64 36.57 2.56
N ARG A 581 -15.63 36.36 3.89
CA ARG A 581 -16.74 36.84 4.74
C ARG A 581 -16.83 38.36 4.79
N ALA A 582 -15.71 39.07 4.84
CA ALA A 582 -15.71 40.52 4.75
C ALA A 582 -16.16 41.01 3.37
N LYS A 583 -15.81 40.31 2.28
CA LYS A 583 -16.32 40.61 0.94
C LYS A 583 -17.81 40.32 0.83
N ASP A 584 -18.30 39.17 1.26
CA ASP A 584 -19.72 38.81 1.28
C ASP A 584 -20.53 39.78 2.14
N GLU A 585 -19.99 40.20 3.29
CA GLU A 585 -20.68 41.14 4.18
C GLU A 585 -20.62 42.57 3.63
N THR A 586 -19.57 42.95 2.91
CA THR A 586 -19.48 44.25 2.22
C THR A 586 -20.36 44.27 0.97
N GLU A 587 -20.41 43.18 0.19
CA GLU A 587 -21.26 43.02 -0.98
C GLU A 587 -22.73 42.95 -0.57
N ARG A 588 -23.08 42.27 0.53
CA ARG A 588 -24.43 42.28 1.13
C ARG A 588 -24.83 43.65 1.66
N LYS A 589 -23.91 44.39 2.28
CA LYS A 589 -24.17 45.77 2.72
C LYS A 589 -24.28 46.73 1.53
N GLU A 590 -23.48 46.54 0.47
CA GLU A 590 -23.59 47.33 -0.76
C GLU A 590 -24.85 47.01 -1.57
N THR A 591 -25.31 45.75 -1.58
CA THR A 591 -26.60 45.38 -2.19
C THR A 591 -27.77 45.90 -1.36
N ALA A 592 -27.73 45.79 -0.03
CA ALA A 592 -28.75 46.38 0.84
C ALA A 592 -28.82 47.92 0.72
N ILE A 593 -27.68 48.60 0.64
CA ILE A 593 -27.64 50.06 0.42
C ILE A 593 -28.13 50.44 -0.99
N LYS A 594 -27.85 49.61 -2.02
CA LYS A 594 -28.37 49.82 -3.38
C LYS A 594 -29.88 49.56 -3.48
N GLU A 595 -30.39 48.56 -2.77
CA GLU A 595 -31.82 48.24 -2.71
C GLU A 595 -32.59 49.28 -1.89
N GLU A 596 -32.03 49.79 -0.80
CA GLU A 596 -32.60 50.89 0.00
C GLU A 596 -32.56 52.23 -0.77
N ALA A 597 -31.49 52.49 -1.54
CA ALA A 597 -31.40 53.64 -2.44
C ALA A 597 -32.35 53.54 -3.66
N ALA A 598 -32.63 52.33 -4.14
CA ALA A 598 -33.60 52.08 -5.21
C ALA A 598 -35.05 52.17 -4.70
N ALA A 599 -35.32 51.74 -3.46
CA ALA A 599 -36.62 51.87 -2.81
C ALA A 599 -36.96 53.33 -2.48
N THR A 600 -35.95 54.20 -2.26
CA THR A 600 -36.16 55.64 -2.04
C THR A 600 -36.36 56.42 -3.35
N GLN A 601 -36.18 55.79 -4.53
CA GLN A 601 -36.37 56.43 -5.85
C GLN A 601 -37.75 56.20 -6.48
N ALA A 602 -38.66 55.50 -5.79
CA ALA A 602 -39.99 55.18 -6.31
C ALA A 602 -41.11 55.82 -5.46
N GLU A 603 -41.17 57.16 -5.44
CA GLU A 603 -42.43 57.93 -5.46
C GLU A 603 -42.15 59.35 -5.99
N PRO A 604 -43.14 60.01 -6.66
CA PRO A 604 -42.86 61.00 -7.70
C PRO A 604 -42.93 62.46 -7.21
N ASP A 605 -42.46 63.34 -8.11
CA ASP A 605 -42.59 64.80 -8.13
C ASP A 605 -41.63 65.65 -7.29
N GLY A 606 -40.85 66.47 -7.99
CA GLY A 606 -40.18 67.63 -7.40
C GLY A 606 -38.84 67.97 -8.05
N LYS A 607 -38.84 68.96 -8.94
CA LYS A 607 -37.64 69.60 -9.52
C LYS A 607 -36.63 69.97 -8.43
N THR A 608 -35.42 69.42 -8.46
CA THR A 608 -34.24 70.09 -7.88
C THR A 608 -32.93 69.63 -8.51
N ASP A 609 -31.98 70.55 -8.45
CA ASP A 609 -30.90 70.85 -9.39
C ASP A 609 -29.68 69.90 -9.34
N LYS A 610 -28.99 69.75 -10.47
CA LYS A 610 -27.83 68.86 -10.69
C LYS A 610 -26.61 69.20 -9.82
N GLY A 611 -26.59 70.36 -9.17
CA GLY A 611 -25.52 70.79 -8.27
C GLY A 611 -25.46 70.02 -6.94
N ASP A 612 -26.60 69.59 -6.41
CA ASP A 612 -26.69 69.07 -5.03
C ASP A 612 -26.33 67.58 -4.92
N ARG A 613 -26.55 66.81 -6.01
CA ARG A 613 -26.22 65.37 -6.09
C ARG A 613 -24.71 65.08 -6.05
N ARG A 614 -23.86 66.03 -6.48
CA ARG A 614 -22.39 65.89 -6.38
C ARG A 614 -21.87 66.14 -4.96
N SER A 615 -22.55 67.00 -4.20
CA SER A 615 -22.21 67.35 -2.81
C SER A 615 -22.49 66.17 -1.86
N LEU A 616 -23.61 65.47 -2.06
CA LEU A 616 -24.00 64.33 -1.23
C LEU A 616 -23.10 63.10 -1.45
N LEU A 617 -22.65 62.87 -2.69
CA LEU A 617 -21.70 61.79 -3.02
C LEU A 617 -20.27 62.08 -2.53
N SER A 618 -19.85 63.34 -2.41
CA SER A 618 -18.55 63.68 -1.81
C SER A 618 -18.60 63.53 -0.28
N MET A 619 -19.67 63.99 0.38
CA MET A 619 -19.85 63.82 1.82
C MET A 619 -19.92 62.35 2.26
N LEU A 620 -20.53 61.46 1.45
CA LEU A 620 -20.56 60.03 1.71
C LEU A 620 -19.19 59.36 1.51
N ARG A 621 -18.37 59.87 0.58
CA ARG A 621 -16.97 59.42 0.39
C ARG A 621 -16.06 59.84 1.53
N ASP A 622 -16.23 61.06 2.03
CA ASP A 622 -15.44 61.60 3.13
C ASP A 622 -15.77 60.87 4.45
N LYS A 623 -17.05 60.57 4.72
CA LYS A 623 -17.45 59.73 5.86
C LYS A 623 -16.90 58.30 5.78
N ALA A 624 -16.83 57.72 4.59
CA ALA A 624 -16.24 56.39 4.40
C ALA A 624 -14.72 56.40 4.62
N ALA A 625 -14.03 57.47 4.22
CA ALA A 625 -12.60 57.68 4.47
C ALA A 625 -12.28 57.90 5.96
N GLU A 626 -13.15 58.61 6.69
CA GLU A 626 -13.03 58.85 8.13
C GLU A 626 -13.19 57.55 8.95
N ALA A 627 -14.11 56.67 8.55
CA ALA A 627 -14.31 55.36 9.16
C ALA A 627 -13.10 54.42 8.97
N LEU A 628 -12.46 54.46 7.79
CA LEU A 628 -11.24 53.71 7.47
C LEU A 628 -9.99 54.24 8.20
N SER A 629 -9.93 55.55 8.46
CA SER A 629 -8.88 56.18 9.26
C SER A 629 -8.98 55.78 10.75
N GLY A 630 -10.20 55.78 11.31
CA GLY A 630 -10.46 55.38 12.70
C GLY A 630 -10.18 53.90 13.02
N GLN A 631 -10.16 53.02 12.02
CA GLN A 631 -9.72 51.63 12.15
C GLN A 631 -8.20 51.47 12.14
N ARG A 632 -7.49 52.31 11.36
CA ARG A 632 -6.01 52.30 11.32
C ARG A 632 -5.39 52.80 12.63
N HIS A 633 -5.99 53.80 13.27
CA HIS A 633 -5.50 54.28 14.58
C HIS A 633 -5.67 53.26 15.70
N ARG A 634 -6.82 52.58 15.76
CA ARG A 634 -7.07 51.49 16.74
C ARG A 634 -6.16 50.28 16.53
N SER A 635 -5.76 50.00 15.29
CA SER A 635 -4.82 48.92 14.96
C SER A 635 -3.37 49.26 15.34
N GLN A 636 -2.98 50.54 15.37
CA GLN A 636 -1.66 50.98 15.85
C GLN A 636 -1.56 51.06 17.38
N GLU A 637 -2.61 51.48 18.09
CA GLU A 637 -2.62 51.47 19.57
C GLU A 637 -2.55 50.05 20.15
N HIS A 638 -3.16 49.06 19.47
CA HIS A 638 -3.09 47.66 19.89
C HIS A 638 -1.70 47.05 19.70
N LYS A 639 -0.91 47.54 18.73
CA LYS A 639 0.48 47.11 18.50
C LYS A 639 1.47 47.74 19.49
N GLN A 640 1.18 48.91 20.03
CA GLN A 640 2.05 49.56 21.03
C GLN A 640 1.84 49.02 22.46
N LYS A 641 0.66 48.49 22.80
CA LYS A 641 0.38 47.87 24.11
C LYS A 641 0.97 46.47 24.31
N HIS A 642 1.57 45.85 23.28
CA HIS A 642 2.24 44.54 23.37
C HIS A 642 3.77 44.61 23.21
N SER A 643 4.36 45.81 23.32
CA SER A 643 5.83 46.02 23.30
C SER A 643 6.32 46.78 24.55
N ARG A 644 5.78 46.44 25.72
CA ARG A 644 6.33 46.83 27.04
C ARG A 644 6.26 45.67 28.00
#